data_AF-A0A923QI68-F1
#
_entry.id   AF-A0A923QI68-F1
#
_cell.length_a   1.000
_cell.length_b   1.000
_cell.length_c   1.000
_cell.angle_alpha   90.00
_cell.angle_beta   90.00
_cell.angle_gamma   90.00
#
_symmetry.space_group_name_H-M   'P 1'
#
loop_
_entity.id
_entity.type
_entity.pdbx_description
1 polymer ?
#
loop_
_entity_poly.entity_id
_entity_poly.type
_entity_poly.pdbx_seq_one_letter_code
_entity_poly.pdbx_strand_id
1 'polypeptide(L)'
;MSPLSLLACMVVLWALLQAWLLPLVKERWKGEDLGGKMARAGTLVVAEKLRDLAAIGTIAVSTVVVLVALAGWLGSTGTVWPKAMIDTAAGLYQGAKAWADGYGSVLGTIGLVTAVFVLWRAARRGRVRVGEVWAAQAQERFDAMRQDPALLEGAHSDPELQPAVQAIDAAIARLRQQEEAEPPDEGAIERARAALGQALSNLAIEMARRQVDFPAVAGRAAVAEAEEHQSGWQRFLGALSSKKFSEDMGLVKKPAGWVITALLFVSLTGWAAEPLADSLRLAVNNLRVQLMQAQAQRDIETALSQAPPAPSAQDVPPAADVSEAQVNQAARLISRGFVRTIARAPLINSATARSPHAETEFARAALAQQQLVVDAADDAALRLRADAHTTAEPAGALKRSEEALHPPLRDLQARQPTRFASMLERLEARYGAPMSPLDAQGKLTARLLDEAFGAVDLKTEGELAKQSQKLVKDVGKDAVKTWANGALKQFLADTLAGVARPEVSQAFHFEMSAENRAFLESLSAHEGRGWSAGAAAEREARMATKVAAKVAELHPLPEREIVRERLGGYERLFPAEDAPTGTGGGGGGGGGGGGNKSQGRPSGAPHAAQARATNFHVASRSFRVRGVLVGQALEGTTLDATDLRWKVQPPTRPGAATRVALELRIAATPTNIPGWIAIGSLDAGVLNQGLRYAADQRVVATTITGGDGRAVSRLTYLHPVLSDTPLGCRVIEADRLVDTFTASRPGRLVDPAVAELAGDREQMDRWRGLVGLAEAVAARGGDHCPVSQVQNAAERRRLGPVRFSTAMEAALTQFVSARQASPAGGTDLLARAQRCADAAPADVGRCLCEKAAPGGLPANYWFPEDHTSQVREKKARLDAQLSWLRPSSDRLGHIDFWTHTTFALRDGKSGVSDENSTASLDFPQPQLSALRQVVSRSVGAYATGSLRSSAPEDFLGPLEEFVLAQRLARAALAGQLGSDFPLSRLIELERQTHRFVPVQPTMRWEATGDPRALLTTLQQADAGAAERYRAHQIDQGTRAQQRAPVCAAASL
;
A
#
# COMPACT_ATOMS: atom_id res chain seq x y z
N MET A 1 -27.52 31.33 9.78
CA MET A 1 -27.91 32.70 10.19
C MET A 1 -28.05 33.55 8.93
N SER A 2 -29.01 34.48 8.87
CA SER A 2 -29.01 35.44 7.76
C SER A 2 -27.74 36.32 7.84
N PRO A 3 -27.16 36.77 6.72
CA PRO A 3 -25.95 37.58 6.74
C PRO A 3 -26.12 38.88 7.54
N LEU A 4 -27.35 39.41 7.61
CA LEU A 4 -27.70 40.54 8.49
C LEU A 4 -27.64 40.18 9.97
N SER A 5 -28.09 38.99 10.37
CA SER A 5 -27.96 38.53 11.76
C SER A 5 -26.51 38.28 12.15
N LEU A 6 -25.69 37.77 11.22
CA LEU A 6 -24.25 37.58 11.45
C LEU A 6 -23.54 38.94 11.60
N LEU A 7 -23.85 39.91 10.73
CA LEU A 7 -23.35 41.28 10.81
C LEU A 7 -23.75 41.92 12.15
N ALA A 8 -25.02 41.81 12.54
CA ALA A 8 -25.51 42.33 13.82
C ALA A 8 -24.77 41.69 15.01
N CYS A 9 -24.56 40.38 15.00
CA CYS A 9 -23.78 39.71 16.05
C CYS A 9 -22.33 40.18 16.09
N MET A 10 -21.66 40.35 14.94
CA MET A 10 -20.26 40.83 14.90
C MET A 10 -20.13 42.28 15.36
N VAL A 11 -21.07 43.16 14.98
CA VAL A 11 -21.14 44.55 15.46
C VAL A 11 -21.36 44.59 16.97
N VAL A 12 -22.32 43.81 17.47
CA VAL A 12 -22.63 43.74 18.92
C VAL A 12 -21.45 43.18 19.70
N LEU A 13 -20.80 42.12 19.21
CA LEU A 13 -19.61 41.53 19.83
C LEU A 13 -18.45 42.52 19.83
N TRP A 14 -18.20 43.20 18.71
CA TRP A 14 -17.17 44.24 18.63
C TRP A 14 -17.44 45.38 19.61
N ALA A 15 -18.69 45.86 19.66
CA ALA A 15 -19.10 46.93 20.57
C ALA A 15 -18.96 46.51 22.03
N LEU A 16 -19.38 45.30 22.41
CA LEU A 16 -19.21 44.74 23.75
C LEU A 16 -17.73 44.63 24.14
N LEU A 17 -16.89 44.13 23.24
CA LEU A 17 -15.46 43.98 23.50
C LEU A 17 -14.76 45.34 23.63
N GLN A 18 -15.05 46.27 22.73
CA GLN A 18 -14.41 47.59 22.66
C GLN A 18 -14.89 48.54 23.77
N ALA A 19 -16.21 48.59 24.03
CA ALA A 19 -16.80 49.57 24.93
C ALA A 19 -16.92 49.08 26.39
N TRP A 20 -16.94 47.76 26.63
CA TRP A 20 -17.17 47.20 27.96
C TRP A 20 -16.03 46.30 28.44
N LEU A 21 -15.73 45.22 27.69
CA LEU A 21 -14.81 44.20 28.18
C LEU A 21 -13.36 44.71 28.28
N LEU A 22 -12.87 45.40 27.24
CA LEU A 22 -11.50 45.91 27.22
C LEU A 22 -11.25 47.00 28.28
N PRO A 23 -12.13 48.00 28.47
CA PRO A 23 -12.00 48.96 29.56
C PRO A 23 -11.97 48.28 30.94
N LEU A 24 -12.91 47.36 31.22
CA LEU A 24 -12.99 46.64 32.50
C LEU A 24 -11.73 45.80 32.78
N VAL A 25 -11.23 45.10 31.76
CA VAL A 25 -10.00 44.30 31.89
C VAL A 25 -8.78 45.22 32.05
N LYS A 26 -8.71 46.36 31.35
CA LYS A 26 -7.60 47.32 31.48
C LYS A 26 -7.59 48.03 32.83
N GLU A 27 -8.75 48.37 33.39
CA GLU A 27 -8.85 48.97 34.73
C GLU A 27 -8.47 47.97 35.82
N ARG A 28 -8.96 46.72 35.76
CA ARG A 28 -8.53 45.67 36.70
C ARG A 28 -7.04 45.34 36.57
N TRP A 29 -6.49 45.36 35.36
CA TRP A 29 -5.07 45.08 35.13
C TRP A 29 -4.14 46.18 35.67
N LYS A 30 -4.60 47.43 35.76
CA LYS A 30 -3.84 48.53 36.39
C LYS A 30 -3.68 48.34 37.91
N GLY A 31 -4.60 47.64 38.57
CA GLY A 31 -4.59 47.46 40.03
C GLY A 31 -3.82 46.25 40.58
N GLU A 32 -3.34 45.32 39.74
CA GLU A 32 -2.75 44.05 40.21
C GLU A 32 -1.20 44.04 40.23
N ASP A 33 -0.64 43.20 41.10
CA ASP A 33 0.80 42.98 41.25
C ASP A 33 1.42 42.21 40.05
N LEU A 34 2.73 42.30 39.87
CA LEU A 34 3.51 41.87 38.69
C LEU A 34 3.30 40.38 38.32
N GLY A 35 3.12 39.50 39.31
CA GLY A 35 2.80 38.08 39.10
C GLY A 35 1.41 37.85 38.51
N GLY A 36 0.40 38.59 38.98
CA GLY A 36 -0.96 38.56 38.42
C GLY A 36 -1.02 39.15 37.01
N LYS A 37 -0.22 40.19 36.75
CA LYS A 37 -0.09 40.82 35.44
C LYS A 37 0.44 39.87 34.38
N MET A 38 1.39 38.98 34.71
CA MET A 38 1.91 37.98 33.76
C MET A 38 0.91 36.86 33.47
N ALA A 39 0.21 36.33 34.47
CA ALA A 39 -0.80 35.28 34.27
C ALA A 39 -1.99 35.77 33.42
N ARG A 40 -2.33 37.06 33.50
CA ARG A 40 -3.47 37.66 32.78
C ARG A 40 -3.11 38.43 31.52
N ALA A 41 -1.82 38.61 31.22
CA ALA A 41 -1.36 39.20 29.96
C ALA A 41 -1.94 38.44 28.74
N GLY A 42 -2.07 37.11 28.85
CA GLY A 42 -2.73 36.29 27.83
C GLY A 42 -4.19 36.68 27.60
N THR A 43 -4.96 36.92 28.67
CA THR A 43 -6.38 37.29 28.54
C THR A 43 -6.58 38.68 27.92
N LEU A 44 -5.70 39.65 28.22
CA LEU A 44 -5.75 40.97 27.60
C LEU A 44 -5.46 40.89 26.10
N VAL A 45 -4.40 40.16 25.72
CA VAL A 45 -4.04 39.97 24.31
C VAL A 45 -5.13 39.24 23.54
N VAL A 46 -5.73 38.21 24.14
CA VAL A 46 -6.85 37.47 23.53
C VAL A 46 -8.06 38.39 23.35
N ALA A 47 -8.42 39.22 24.34
CA ALA A 47 -9.53 40.16 24.23
C ALA A 47 -9.28 41.24 23.15
N GLU A 48 -8.07 41.78 23.06
CA GLU A 48 -7.69 42.75 22.02
C GLU A 48 -7.76 42.11 20.62
N LYS A 49 -7.31 40.87 20.48
CA LYS A 49 -7.36 40.15 19.20
C LYS A 49 -8.78 39.74 18.82
N LEU A 50 -9.61 39.32 19.76
CA LEU A 50 -11.04 39.06 19.52
C LEU A 50 -11.78 40.31 19.06
N ARG A 51 -11.46 41.49 19.61
CA ARG A 51 -12.00 42.76 19.13
C ARG A 51 -11.56 43.02 17.70
N ASP A 52 -10.27 42.93 17.40
CA ASP A 52 -9.75 43.19 16.05
C ASP A 52 -10.38 42.25 15.03
N LEU A 53 -10.56 40.96 15.39
CA LEU A 53 -11.27 39.97 14.57
C LEU A 53 -12.73 40.32 14.34
N ALA A 54 -13.47 40.74 15.36
CA ALA A 54 -14.86 41.16 15.23
C ALA A 54 -15.00 42.41 14.36
N ALA A 55 -14.05 43.36 14.43
CA ALA A 55 -14.02 44.55 13.59
C ALA A 55 -13.82 44.18 12.11
N ILE A 56 -12.81 43.34 11.83
CA ILE A 56 -12.50 42.88 10.47
C ILE A 56 -13.67 42.06 9.90
N GLY A 57 -14.25 41.17 10.70
CA GLY A 57 -15.44 40.39 10.33
C GLY A 57 -16.63 41.29 9.99
N THR A 58 -16.84 42.37 10.76
CA THR A 58 -17.89 43.36 10.48
C THR A 58 -17.68 44.04 9.14
N ILE A 59 -16.45 44.49 8.83
CA ILE A 59 -16.13 45.16 7.56
C ILE A 59 -16.29 44.21 6.37
N ALA A 60 -15.82 42.97 6.49
CA ALA A 60 -15.91 41.99 5.43
C ALA A 60 -17.38 41.63 5.12
N VAL A 61 -18.17 41.33 6.16
CA VAL A 61 -19.58 40.95 6.00
C VAL A 61 -20.41 42.13 5.51
N SER A 62 -20.17 43.36 5.98
CA SER A 62 -20.89 44.54 5.50
C SER A 62 -20.61 44.80 4.02
N THR A 63 -19.36 44.65 3.58
CA THR A 63 -18.97 44.78 2.17
C THR A 63 -19.70 43.77 1.29
N VAL A 64 -19.81 42.50 1.74
CA VAL A 64 -20.55 41.45 1.03
C VAL A 64 -22.06 41.76 0.99
N VAL A 65 -22.65 42.20 2.10
CA VAL A 65 -24.08 42.57 2.14
C VAL A 65 -24.36 43.74 1.20
N VAL A 66 -23.49 44.74 1.15
CA VAL A 66 -23.60 45.87 0.20
C VAL A 66 -23.47 45.38 -1.24
N LEU A 67 -22.53 44.49 -1.55
CA LEU A 67 -22.38 43.93 -2.90
C LEU A 67 -23.61 43.12 -3.33
N VAL A 68 -24.19 42.32 -2.43
CA VAL A 68 -25.41 41.56 -2.71
C VAL A 68 -26.63 42.48 -2.87
N ALA A 69 -26.76 43.50 -2.03
CA ALA A 69 -27.81 44.50 -2.14
C ALA A 69 -27.68 45.34 -3.43
N LEU A 70 -26.45 45.71 -3.81
CA LEU A 70 -26.15 46.41 -5.05
C LEU A 70 -26.46 45.52 -6.26
N ALA A 71 -26.10 44.24 -6.23
CA ALA A 71 -26.43 43.29 -7.30
C ALA A 71 -27.95 43.07 -7.43
N GLY A 72 -28.68 42.99 -6.30
CA GLY A 72 -30.14 42.90 -6.28
C GLY A 72 -30.81 44.17 -6.80
N TRP A 73 -30.34 45.35 -6.39
CA TRP A 73 -30.81 46.63 -6.90
C TRP A 73 -30.55 46.75 -8.40
N LEU A 74 -29.33 46.45 -8.87
CA LEU A 74 -28.98 46.46 -10.29
C LEU A 74 -29.84 45.47 -11.10
N GLY A 75 -30.09 44.26 -10.59
CA GLY A 75 -30.97 43.27 -11.22
C GLY A 75 -32.43 43.71 -11.34
N SER A 76 -32.90 44.62 -10.47
CA SER A 76 -34.25 45.18 -10.52
C SER A 76 -34.43 46.33 -11.51
N THR A 77 -33.34 46.95 -11.99
CA THR A 77 -33.41 48.17 -12.83
C THR A 77 -33.70 47.92 -14.32
N GLY A 78 -33.96 46.69 -14.76
CA GLY A 78 -34.43 46.38 -16.13
C GLY A 78 -33.48 46.76 -17.27
N THR A 79 -32.26 47.24 -16.98
CA THR A 79 -31.29 47.61 -18.00
C THR A 79 -30.46 46.38 -18.39
N VAL A 80 -30.42 46.10 -19.70
CA VAL A 80 -29.67 44.99 -20.30
C VAL A 80 -28.17 45.30 -20.23
N TRP A 81 -27.56 44.99 -19.09
CA TRP A 81 -26.10 45.02 -18.95
C TRP A 81 -25.48 43.76 -19.57
N PRO A 82 -24.26 43.83 -20.15
CA PRO A 82 -23.72 42.74 -20.93
C PRO A 82 -23.29 41.59 -20.03
N LYS A 83 -23.67 40.37 -20.42
CA LYS A 83 -23.22 39.06 -19.94
C LYS A 83 -21.72 38.99 -19.56
N ALA A 84 -20.88 39.79 -20.21
CA ALA A 84 -19.47 39.96 -19.90
C ALA A 84 -19.16 40.32 -18.43
N MET A 85 -19.96 41.16 -17.76
CA MET A 85 -19.69 41.48 -16.35
C MET A 85 -20.02 40.32 -15.40
N ILE A 86 -21.05 39.53 -15.71
CA ILE A 86 -21.41 38.33 -14.95
C ILE A 86 -20.33 37.25 -15.15
N ASP A 87 -19.85 37.08 -16.38
CA ASP A 87 -18.78 36.13 -16.69
C ASP A 87 -17.45 36.55 -16.04
N THR A 88 -17.16 37.86 -15.96
CA THR A 88 -15.95 38.38 -15.28
C THR A 88 -16.04 38.21 -13.76
N ALA A 89 -17.21 38.46 -13.16
CA ALA A 89 -17.43 38.21 -11.73
C ALA A 89 -17.38 36.71 -11.39
N ALA A 90 -17.91 35.84 -12.26
CA ALA A 90 -17.80 34.39 -12.11
C ALA A 90 -16.35 33.89 -12.23
N GLY A 91 -15.56 34.46 -13.15
CA GLY A 91 -14.13 34.17 -13.30
C GLY A 91 -13.30 34.57 -12.07
N LEU A 92 -13.53 35.78 -11.53
CA LEU A 92 -12.89 36.24 -10.30
C LEU A 92 -13.28 35.39 -9.08
N TYR A 93 -14.55 34.96 -9.00
CA TYR A 93 -15.02 34.07 -7.96
C TYR A 93 -14.36 32.68 -8.02
N GLN A 94 -14.23 32.08 -9.22
CA GLN A 94 -13.56 30.79 -9.36
C GLN A 94 -12.06 30.88 -9.06
N GLY A 95 -11.40 31.96 -9.45
CA GLY A 95 -9.99 32.20 -9.10
C GLY A 95 -9.78 32.34 -7.59
N ALA A 96 -10.64 33.10 -6.91
CA ALA A 96 -10.59 33.25 -5.45
C ALA A 96 -10.90 31.92 -4.73
N LYS A 97 -11.85 31.13 -5.24
CA LYS A 97 -12.19 29.81 -4.69
C LYS A 97 -11.04 28.81 -4.82
N ALA A 98 -10.44 28.68 -5.99
CA ALA A 98 -9.31 27.77 -6.22
C ALA A 98 -8.10 28.12 -5.32
N TRP A 99 -7.88 29.41 -5.08
CA TRP A 99 -6.83 29.87 -4.18
C TRP A 99 -7.15 29.63 -2.70
N ALA A 100 -8.41 29.81 -2.29
CA ALA A 100 -8.89 29.52 -0.94
C ALA A 100 -8.84 28.02 -0.62
N ASP A 101 -9.23 27.15 -1.56
CA ASP A 101 -9.18 25.69 -1.41
C ASP A 101 -7.72 25.19 -1.27
N GLY A 102 -6.79 25.79 -2.02
CA GLY A 102 -5.35 25.51 -1.89
C GLY A 102 -4.77 26.00 -0.56
N TYR A 103 -5.17 27.18 -0.08
CA TYR A 103 -4.64 27.78 1.15
C TYR A 103 -5.18 27.10 2.43
N GLY A 104 -6.45 26.70 2.45
CA GLY A 104 -7.05 25.95 3.55
C GLY A 104 -6.39 24.57 3.76
N SER A 105 -6.05 23.90 2.65
CA SER A 105 -5.27 22.65 2.65
C SER A 105 -3.87 22.84 3.27
N VAL A 106 -3.17 23.93 2.94
CA VAL A 106 -1.83 24.22 3.45
C VAL A 106 -1.84 24.54 4.95
N LEU A 107 -2.79 25.34 5.44
CA LEU A 107 -2.89 25.60 6.88
C LEU A 107 -3.35 24.37 7.66
N GLY A 108 -4.25 23.56 7.10
CA GLY A 108 -4.68 22.29 7.68
C GLY A 108 -3.52 21.30 7.81
N THR A 109 -2.70 21.18 6.77
CA THR A 109 -1.51 20.31 6.80
C THR A 109 -0.45 20.81 7.78
N ILE A 110 -0.17 22.12 7.84
CA ILE A 110 0.78 22.67 8.83
C ILE A 110 0.27 22.45 10.28
N GLY A 111 -1.01 22.68 10.54
CA GLY A 111 -1.63 22.43 11.84
C GLY A 111 -1.56 20.96 12.25
N LEU A 112 -1.86 20.06 11.31
CA LEU A 112 -1.83 18.62 11.53
C LEU A 112 -0.40 18.10 11.74
N VAL A 113 0.58 18.56 10.94
CA VAL A 113 2.00 18.24 11.13
C VAL A 113 2.50 18.71 12.49
N THR A 114 2.10 19.91 12.93
CA THR A 114 2.49 20.45 14.23
C THR A 114 1.89 19.65 15.38
N ALA A 115 0.60 19.30 15.31
CA ALA A 115 -0.07 18.47 16.32
C ALA A 115 0.54 17.05 16.39
N VAL A 116 0.79 16.43 15.23
CA VAL A 116 1.47 15.12 15.14
C VAL A 116 2.87 15.19 15.72
N PHE A 117 3.63 16.25 15.44
CA PHE A 117 4.98 16.42 15.98
C PHE A 117 4.99 16.57 17.50
N VAL A 118 4.04 17.33 18.06
CA VAL A 118 3.90 17.51 19.53
C VAL A 118 3.50 16.19 20.20
N LEU A 119 2.51 15.48 19.66
CA LEU A 119 2.07 14.18 20.17
C LEU A 119 3.18 13.13 20.05
N TRP A 120 3.90 13.08 18.94
CA TRP A 120 5.03 12.19 18.74
C TRP A 120 6.14 12.44 19.76
N ARG A 121 6.46 13.71 20.03
CA ARG A 121 7.49 14.06 21.02
C ARG A 121 7.06 13.71 22.45
N ALA A 122 5.78 13.92 22.79
CA ALA A 122 5.22 13.52 24.08
C ALA A 122 5.25 12.00 24.25
N ALA A 123 4.82 11.25 23.24
CA ALA A 123 4.85 9.79 23.23
C ALA A 123 6.28 9.23 23.30
N ARG A 124 7.23 9.81 22.55
CA ARG A 124 8.65 9.39 22.58
C ARG A 124 9.27 9.59 23.97
N ARG A 125 8.96 10.71 24.64
CA ARG A 125 9.42 10.95 26.01
C ARG A 125 8.77 10.00 27.01
N GLY A 126 7.47 9.73 26.88
CA GLY A 126 6.78 8.73 27.71
C GLY A 126 7.38 7.33 27.56
N ARG A 127 7.70 6.91 26.33
CA ARG A 127 8.31 5.59 26.04
C ARG A 127 9.69 5.42 26.70
N VAL A 128 10.57 6.41 26.58
CA VAL A 128 11.91 6.35 27.19
C VAL A 128 11.80 6.22 28.71
N ARG A 129 10.92 7.02 29.34
CA ARG A 129 10.71 7.01 30.79
C ARG A 129 10.20 5.67 31.32
N VAL A 130 9.19 5.10 30.66
CA VAL A 130 8.66 3.78 31.05
C VAL A 130 9.70 2.69 30.83
N GLY A 131 10.46 2.77 29.73
CA GLY A 131 11.53 1.82 29.43
C GLY A 131 12.66 1.81 30.47
N GLU A 132 13.12 2.98 30.91
CA GLU A 132 14.18 3.10 31.93
C GLU A 132 13.75 2.54 33.28
N VAL A 133 12.53 2.84 33.73
CA VAL A 133 12.01 2.32 35.00
C VAL A 133 11.77 0.82 34.94
N TRP A 134 11.21 0.33 33.84
CA TRP A 134 10.99 -1.10 33.67
C TRP A 134 12.30 -1.87 33.60
N ALA A 135 13.31 -1.36 32.89
CA ALA A 135 14.64 -1.95 32.82
C ALA A 135 15.33 -1.99 34.20
N ALA A 136 15.25 -0.90 34.96
CA ALA A 136 15.80 -0.85 36.32
C ALA A 136 15.12 -1.86 37.25
N GLN A 137 13.78 -1.95 37.19
CA GLN A 137 13.01 -2.89 38.02
C GLN A 137 13.25 -4.35 37.61
N ALA A 138 13.40 -4.63 36.31
CA ALA A 138 13.73 -5.96 35.80
C ALA A 138 15.14 -6.38 36.25
N GLN A 139 16.11 -5.46 36.21
CA GLN A 139 17.46 -5.72 36.71
C GLN A 139 17.47 -6.01 38.21
N GLU A 140 16.77 -5.19 39.02
CA GLU A 140 16.63 -5.42 40.46
C GLU A 140 16.01 -6.79 40.77
N ARG A 141 15.00 -7.21 40.00
CA ARG A 141 14.36 -8.52 40.16
C ARG A 141 15.27 -9.67 39.73
N PHE A 142 16.03 -9.50 38.66
CA PHE A 142 17.02 -10.47 38.22
C PHE A 142 18.10 -10.67 39.29
N ASP A 143 18.62 -9.58 39.86
CA ASP A 143 19.62 -9.61 40.91
C ASP A 143 19.05 -10.22 42.21
N ALA A 144 17.79 -9.92 42.54
CA ALA A 144 17.09 -10.52 43.68
C ALA A 144 16.90 -12.04 43.52
N MET A 145 16.48 -12.52 42.35
CA MET A 145 16.36 -13.97 42.08
C MET A 145 17.70 -14.70 42.15
N ARG A 146 18.79 -14.01 41.83
CA ARG A 146 20.14 -14.57 41.96
C ARG A 146 20.58 -14.72 43.42
N GLN A 147 20.08 -13.85 44.30
CA GLN A 147 20.40 -13.86 45.74
C GLN A 147 19.45 -14.75 46.54
N ASP A 148 18.18 -14.84 46.14
CA ASP A 148 17.14 -15.59 46.84
C ASP A 148 16.42 -16.58 45.88
N PRO A 149 16.81 -17.87 45.88
CA PRO A 149 16.17 -18.90 45.07
C PRO A 149 14.68 -19.12 45.42
N ALA A 150 14.23 -18.72 46.62
CA ALA A 150 12.83 -18.89 47.01
C ALA A 150 11.87 -18.04 46.14
N LEU A 151 12.38 -16.94 45.54
CA LEU A 151 11.61 -16.15 44.58
C LEU A 151 11.27 -16.93 43.31
N LEU A 152 12.14 -17.85 42.90
CA LEU A 152 11.89 -18.75 41.78
C LEU A 152 10.80 -19.77 42.14
N GLU A 153 10.83 -20.33 43.34
CA GLU A 153 9.78 -21.23 43.83
C GLU A 153 8.41 -20.52 43.95
N GLY A 154 8.41 -19.26 44.39
CA GLY A 154 7.22 -18.41 44.36
C GLY A 154 6.66 -18.23 42.95
N ALA A 155 7.53 -18.06 41.95
CA ALA A 155 7.12 -17.94 40.55
C ALA A 155 6.52 -19.24 39.97
N HIS A 156 6.89 -20.43 40.48
CA HIS A 156 6.26 -21.69 40.07
C HIS A 156 4.78 -21.78 40.47
N SER A 157 4.39 -21.01 41.50
CA SER A 157 3.02 -20.97 42.01
C SER A 157 2.10 -20.06 41.19
N ASP A 158 2.67 -19.25 40.30
CA ASP A 158 1.96 -18.21 39.56
C ASP A 158 1.64 -18.67 38.13
N PRO A 159 0.35 -18.87 37.77
CA PRO A 159 -0.03 -19.43 36.48
C PRO A 159 0.37 -18.55 35.30
N GLU A 160 0.53 -17.24 35.49
CA GLU A 160 0.97 -16.33 34.42
C GLU A 160 2.48 -16.38 34.17
N LEU A 161 3.29 -16.72 35.20
CA LEU A 161 4.75 -16.85 35.06
C LEU A 161 5.17 -18.26 34.63
N GLN A 162 4.23 -19.21 34.63
CA GLN A 162 4.47 -20.62 34.33
C GLN A 162 5.19 -20.87 32.99
N PRO A 163 4.93 -20.16 31.88
CA PRO A 163 5.66 -20.35 30.63
C PRO A 163 7.15 -19.99 30.74
N ALA A 164 7.47 -18.92 31.47
CA ALA A 164 8.85 -18.48 31.69
C ALA A 164 9.60 -19.45 32.61
N VAL A 165 8.91 -19.95 33.65
CA VAL A 165 9.43 -20.98 34.55
C VAL A 165 9.72 -22.29 33.80
N GLN A 166 8.80 -22.76 32.95
CA GLN A 166 9.02 -23.95 32.12
C GLN A 166 10.22 -23.80 31.17
N ALA A 167 10.47 -22.60 30.66
CA ALA A 167 11.65 -22.33 29.83
C ALA A 167 12.96 -22.42 30.63
N ILE A 168 12.95 -21.99 31.90
CA ILE A 168 14.08 -22.14 32.83
C ILE A 168 14.31 -23.62 33.13
N ASP A 169 13.27 -24.37 33.47
CA ASP A 169 13.38 -25.81 33.76
C ASP A 169 13.93 -26.59 32.56
N ALA A 170 13.45 -26.28 31.35
CA ALA A 170 13.95 -26.87 30.12
C ALA A 170 15.43 -26.52 29.85
N ALA A 171 15.86 -25.30 30.16
CA ALA A 171 17.25 -24.87 30.03
C ALA A 171 18.15 -25.58 31.07
N ILE A 172 17.70 -25.73 32.32
CA ILE A 172 18.41 -26.48 33.36
C ILE A 172 18.55 -27.96 32.97
N ALA A 173 17.48 -28.58 32.48
CA ALA A 173 17.51 -29.98 32.04
C ALA A 173 18.51 -30.20 30.90
N ARG A 174 18.56 -29.30 29.91
CA ARG A 174 19.55 -29.35 28.83
C ARG A 174 20.97 -29.14 29.33
N LEU A 175 21.18 -28.21 30.25
CA LEU A 175 22.51 -27.96 30.82
C LEU A 175 23.03 -29.22 31.54
N ARG A 176 22.20 -29.86 32.37
CA ARG A 176 22.53 -31.13 33.02
C ARG A 176 22.85 -32.23 32.01
N GLN A 177 22.02 -32.37 30.97
CA GLN A 177 22.24 -33.37 29.91
C GLN A 177 23.57 -33.19 29.17
N GLN A 178 24.02 -31.95 28.96
CA GLN A 178 25.30 -31.66 28.31
C GLN A 178 26.50 -31.82 29.26
N GLU A 179 26.33 -31.54 30.56
CA GLU A 179 27.36 -31.75 31.57
C GLU A 179 27.59 -33.25 31.87
N GLU A 180 26.56 -34.10 31.70
CA GLU A 180 26.64 -35.56 31.87
C GLU A 180 27.12 -36.31 30.62
N ALA A 181 27.27 -35.65 29.47
CA ALA A 181 27.75 -36.30 28.25
C ALA A 181 29.26 -36.57 28.30
N GLU A 182 29.71 -37.78 27.95
CA GLU A 182 31.13 -38.12 27.83
C GLU A 182 31.57 -38.30 26.36
N PRO A 183 32.51 -37.47 25.84
CA PRO A 183 33.11 -36.29 26.47
C PRO A 183 32.18 -35.06 26.43
N PRO A 184 32.27 -34.14 27.41
CA PRO A 184 31.42 -32.95 27.44
C PRO A 184 31.77 -32.00 26.30
N ASP A 185 30.75 -31.56 25.55
CA ASP A 185 30.89 -30.51 24.53
C ASP A 185 30.83 -29.14 25.20
N GLU A 186 31.99 -28.52 25.45
CA GLU A 186 32.10 -27.19 26.05
C GLU A 186 31.25 -26.14 25.31
N GLY A 187 31.16 -26.22 23.98
CA GLY A 187 30.36 -25.30 23.18
C GLY A 187 28.85 -25.53 23.33
N ALA A 188 28.41 -26.74 23.65
CA ALA A 188 27.02 -27.02 24.00
C ALA A 188 26.69 -26.54 25.43
N ILE A 189 27.62 -26.70 26.37
CA ILE A 189 27.49 -26.21 27.76
C ILE A 189 27.38 -24.68 27.79
N GLU A 190 28.23 -23.95 27.06
CA GLU A 190 28.13 -22.49 26.98
C GLU A 190 26.79 -22.04 26.38
N ARG A 191 26.32 -22.70 25.33
CA ARG A 191 25.00 -22.39 24.72
C ARG A 191 23.85 -22.66 25.70
N ALA A 192 23.92 -23.73 26.49
CA ALA A 192 22.92 -24.04 27.50
C ALA A 192 22.93 -23.02 28.66
N ARG A 193 24.11 -22.56 29.11
CA ARG A 193 24.25 -21.49 30.11
C ARG A 193 23.71 -20.15 29.61
N ALA A 194 23.98 -19.80 28.35
CA ALA A 194 23.43 -18.60 27.72
C ALA A 194 21.89 -18.65 27.65
N ALA A 195 21.33 -19.82 27.27
CA ALA A 195 19.89 -20.02 27.24
C ALA A 195 19.24 -19.92 28.63
N LEU A 196 19.89 -20.44 29.68
CA LEU A 196 19.44 -20.31 31.06
C LEU A 196 19.46 -18.84 31.53
N GLY A 197 20.54 -18.11 31.23
CA GLY A 197 20.63 -16.68 31.54
C GLY A 197 19.53 -15.85 30.86
N GLN A 198 19.23 -16.16 29.60
CA GLN A 198 18.15 -15.52 28.86
C GLN A 198 16.77 -15.84 29.47
N ALA A 199 16.53 -17.10 29.84
CA ALA A 199 15.27 -17.51 30.45
C ALA A 199 15.03 -16.83 31.81
N LEU A 200 16.07 -16.71 32.63
CA LEU A 200 16.03 -15.98 33.91
C LEU A 200 15.78 -14.48 33.71
N SER A 201 16.38 -13.86 32.69
CA SER A 201 16.13 -12.46 32.35
C SER A 201 14.68 -12.24 31.92
N ASN A 202 14.11 -13.15 31.14
CA ASN A 202 12.71 -13.06 30.70
C ASN A 202 11.75 -13.16 31.89
N LEU A 203 12.00 -14.08 32.83
CA LEU A 203 11.21 -14.18 34.06
C LEU A 203 11.29 -12.88 34.88
N ALA A 204 12.48 -12.28 34.99
CA ALA A 204 12.66 -11.01 35.70
C ALA A 204 11.85 -9.86 35.08
N ILE A 205 11.79 -9.79 33.75
CA ILE A 205 11.03 -8.77 33.01
C ILE A 205 9.52 -8.93 33.26
N GLU A 206 9.00 -10.16 33.22
CA GLU A 206 7.57 -10.42 33.48
C GLU A 206 7.19 -10.14 34.95
N MET A 207 8.06 -10.51 35.90
CA MET A 207 7.87 -10.16 37.30
C MET A 207 7.90 -8.64 37.53
N ALA A 208 8.81 -7.93 36.86
CA ALA A 208 8.87 -6.47 36.92
C ALA A 208 7.62 -5.83 36.32
N ARG A 209 7.13 -6.34 35.18
CA ARG A 209 5.92 -5.84 34.52
C ARG A 209 4.70 -5.82 35.44
N ARG A 210 4.53 -6.85 36.26
CA ARG A 210 3.41 -6.94 37.21
C ARG A 210 3.50 -5.96 38.38
N GLN A 211 4.70 -5.44 38.69
CA GLN A 211 4.94 -4.63 39.89
C GLN A 211 5.18 -3.15 39.61
N VAL A 212 5.29 -2.74 38.34
CA VAL A 212 5.45 -1.32 37.99
C VAL A 212 4.14 -0.57 38.27
N ASP A 213 4.15 0.23 39.33
CA ASP A 213 3.09 1.18 39.67
C ASP A 213 3.22 2.44 38.80
N PHE A 214 2.56 2.44 37.63
CA PHE A 214 2.58 3.56 36.67
C PHE A 214 2.26 4.94 37.30
N PRO A 215 1.29 5.08 38.22
CA PRO A 215 1.09 6.29 39.02
C PRO A 215 2.34 6.79 39.77
N ALA A 216 3.08 5.90 40.44
CA ALA A 216 4.29 6.26 41.17
C ALA A 216 5.43 6.71 40.23
N VAL A 217 5.50 6.11 39.03
CA VAL A 217 6.46 6.46 37.97
C VAL A 217 6.18 7.86 37.41
N ALA A 218 4.91 8.23 37.24
CA ALA A 218 4.54 9.58 36.82
C ALA A 218 4.89 10.64 37.88
N GLY A 219 4.85 10.28 39.17
CA GLY A 219 5.12 11.18 40.30
C GLY A 219 6.60 11.48 40.58
N ARG A 220 7.51 10.48 40.47
CA ARG A 220 8.95 10.68 40.74
C ARG A 220 9.65 11.61 39.73
N ALA A 221 9.09 11.76 38.53
CA ALA A 221 9.68 12.56 37.44
C ALA A 221 9.58 14.08 37.65
N ALA A 222 8.62 14.58 38.44
CA ALA A 222 8.45 16.02 38.65
C ALA A 222 9.58 16.65 39.50
N VAL A 223 10.31 15.82 40.27
CA VAL A 223 11.36 16.29 41.20
C VAL A 223 12.75 16.28 40.55
N ALA A 224 13.02 15.37 39.62
CA ALA A 224 14.32 15.27 38.93
C ALA A 224 14.47 16.25 37.75
N GLU A 225 13.38 16.69 37.11
CA GLU A 225 13.41 17.65 35.99
C GLU A 225 13.77 19.09 36.39
N ALA A 226 13.92 19.38 37.70
CA ALA A 226 14.36 20.68 38.18
C ALA A 226 15.87 20.93 38.03
N GLU A 227 16.69 19.89 37.78
CA GLU A 227 18.16 20.01 37.83
C GLU A 227 18.90 19.75 36.50
N GLU A 228 18.23 19.34 35.41
CA GLU A 228 18.95 18.93 34.19
C GLU A 228 19.25 20.07 33.19
N HIS A 229 20.52 20.17 32.78
CA HIS A 229 21.07 21.23 31.92
C HIS A 229 20.41 21.34 30.53
N GLN A 230 19.86 22.52 30.24
CA GLN A 230 19.21 22.86 28.97
C GLN A 230 20.20 22.90 27.80
N SER A 231 19.93 22.06 26.79
CA SER A 231 20.66 22.01 25.51
C SER A 231 20.56 23.32 24.70
N GLY A 232 21.59 23.63 23.91
CA GLY A 232 21.69 24.89 23.14
C GLY A 232 20.52 25.18 22.20
N TRP A 233 19.74 24.18 21.80
CA TRP A 233 18.56 24.38 20.95
C TRP A 233 17.35 24.95 21.70
N GLN A 234 17.22 24.66 23.00
CA GLN A 234 16.23 25.30 23.86
C GLN A 234 16.59 26.76 24.16
N ARG A 235 17.89 27.09 24.22
CA ARG A 235 18.34 28.50 24.31
C ARG A 235 18.00 29.30 23.05
N PHE A 236 18.10 28.67 21.87
CA PHE A 236 17.74 29.33 20.61
C PHE A 236 16.24 29.60 20.49
N LEU A 237 15.39 28.62 20.80
CA LEU A 237 13.94 28.82 20.83
C LEU A 237 13.50 29.81 21.93
N GLY A 238 14.18 29.79 23.08
CA GLY A 238 14.01 30.79 24.14
C GLY A 238 14.47 32.20 23.73
N ALA A 239 15.47 32.31 22.86
CA ALA A 239 15.91 33.60 22.31
C ALA A 239 14.87 34.17 21.33
N LEU A 240 14.28 33.32 20.48
CA LEU A 240 13.21 33.70 19.53
C LEU A 240 11.90 34.07 20.24
N SER A 241 11.63 33.53 21.42
CA SER A 241 10.47 33.90 22.25
C SER A 241 10.79 34.96 23.31
N SER A 242 12.05 35.46 23.37
CA SER A 242 12.45 36.40 24.40
C SER A 242 11.80 37.77 24.19
N LYS A 243 11.35 38.36 25.29
CA LYS A 243 10.72 39.68 25.34
C LYS A 243 11.60 40.78 24.73
N LYS A 244 12.94 40.62 24.83
CA LYS A 244 13.93 41.52 24.23
C LYS A 244 13.97 41.44 22.70
N PHE A 245 13.90 40.25 22.11
CA PHE A 245 13.84 40.10 20.64
C PHE A 245 12.55 40.69 20.05
N SER A 246 11.44 40.58 20.79
CA SER A 246 10.17 41.24 20.48
C SER A 246 10.20 42.77 20.62
N GLU A 247 11.07 43.31 21.48
CA GLU A 247 11.20 44.75 21.73
C GLU A 247 12.22 45.40 20.78
N ASP A 248 13.32 44.72 20.43
CA ASP A 248 14.41 45.24 19.60
C ASP A 248 14.09 45.28 18.08
N MET A 249 13.15 44.46 17.59
CA MET A 249 12.74 44.44 16.17
C MET A 249 11.49 45.28 15.89
N GLY A 250 11.46 46.53 16.34
CA GLY A 250 10.37 47.52 16.18
C GLY A 250 9.84 47.80 14.75
N LEU A 251 10.20 46.99 13.76
CA LEU A 251 9.77 47.02 12.35
C LEU A 251 8.79 45.89 11.94
N VAL A 252 8.54 44.88 12.78
CA VAL A 252 7.68 43.73 12.38
C VAL A 252 6.18 43.93 12.70
N LYS A 253 5.82 44.80 13.67
CA LYS A 253 4.41 44.96 14.09
C LYS A 253 3.46 45.46 13.00
N LYS A 254 3.94 46.24 12.02
CA LYS A 254 3.10 46.74 10.91
C LYS A 254 2.95 45.73 9.76
N PRO A 255 4.03 45.17 9.17
CA PRO A 255 3.88 44.24 8.05
C PRO A 255 3.30 42.88 8.46
N ALA A 256 3.66 42.32 9.63
CA ALA A 256 3.05 41.06 10.10
C ALA A 256 1.56 41.24 10.43
N GLY A 257 1.18 42.41 10.97
CA GLY A 257 -0.22 42.78 11.18
C GLY A 257 -0.99 42.87 9.85
N TRP A 258 -0.40 43.46 8.82
CA TRP A 258 -1.00 43.55 7.48
C TRP A 258 -1.09 42.18 6.80
N VAL A 259 -0.07 41.33 6.93
CA VAL A 259 -0.07 39.97 6.39
C VAL A 259 -1.10 39.10 7.10
N ILE A 260 -1.18 39.16 8.44
CA ILE A 260 -2.21 38.43 9.20
C ILE A 260 -3.61 38.96 8.85
N THR A 261 -3.79 40.28 8.72
CA THR A 261 -5.07 40.88 8.36
C THR A 261 -5.47 40.50 6.92
N ALA A 262 -4.54 40.49 5.97
CA ALA A 262 -4.78 40.07 4.60
C ALA A 262 -5.10 38.56 4.53
N LEU A 263 -4.33 37.72 5.22
CA LEU A 263 -4.58 36.28 5.29
C LEU A 263 -5.93 35.96 5.93
N LEU A 264 -6.34 36.75 6.92
CA LEU A 264 -7.60 36.57 7.62
C LEU A 264 -8.80 37.12 6.82
N PHE A 265 -8.60 38.21 6.07
CA PHE A 265 -9.58 38.72 5.11
C PHE A 265 -9.84 37.71 3.99
N VAL A 266 -8.78 37.08 3.48
CA VAL A 266 -8.85 35.98 2.49
C VAL A 266 -9.49 34.73 3.10
N SER A 267 -9.12 34.34 4.32
CA SER A 267 -9.70 33.14 4.95
C SER A 267 -11.20 33.32 5.23
N LEU A 268 -11.62 34.52 5.65
CA LEU A 268 -13.03 34.85 5.88
C LEU A 268 -13.82 34.96 4.58
N THR A 269 -13.23 35.50 3.49
CA THR A 269 -13.89 35.50 2.18
C THR A 269 -13.99 34.09 1.59
N GLY A 270 -12.99 33.23 1.80
CA GLY A 270 -13.07 31.80 1.47
C GLY A 270 -14.16 31.07 2.27
N TRP A 271 -14.24 31.32 3.58
CA TRP A 271 -15.27 30.73 4.45
C TRP A 271 -16.69 31.21 4.15
N ALA A 272 -16.87 32.48 3.75
CA ALA A 272 -18.17 33.03 3.39
C ALA A 272 -18.60 32.64 1.96
N ALA A 273 -17.66 32.26 1.09
CA ALA A 273 -17.93 31.91 -0.30
C ALA A 273 -18.76 30.62 -0.46
N GLU A 274 -18.64 29.67 0.46
CA GLU A 274 -19.33 28.38 0.41
C GLU A 274 -20.82 28.46 0.78
N PRO A 275 -21.23 29.03 1.94
CA PRO A 275 -22.65 29.21 2.24
C PRO A 275 -23.35 30.17 1.27
N LEU A 276 -22.61 31.10 0.66
CA LEU A 276 -23.14 32.02 -0.35
C LEU A 276 -23.33 31.30 -1.71
N ALA A 277 -22.38 30.45 -2.10
CA ALA A 277 -22.54 29.55 -3.26
C ALA A 277 -23.64 28.53 -3.07
N ASP A 278 -23.81 28.01 -1.86
CA ASP A 278 -24.88 27.08 -1.53
C ASP A 278 -26.23 27.78 -1.49
N SER A 279 -26.32 29.04 -1.05
CA SER A 279 -27.56 29.82 -1.15
C SER A 279 -27.94 30.15 -2.60
N LEU A 280 -26.95 30.47 -3.46
CA LEU A 280 -27.15 30.69 -4.90
C LEU A 280 -27.48 29.38 -5.62
N ARG A 281 -26.83 28.27 -5.26
CA ARG A 281 -27.16 26.93 -5.75
C ARG A 281 -28.53 26.47 -5.28
N LEU A 282 -28.94 26.76 -4.04
CA LEU A 282 -30.29 26.45 -3.57
C LEU A 282 -31.34 27.29 -4.29
N ALA A 283 -31.07 28.57 -4.55
CA ALA A 283 -31.99 29.43 -5.30
C ALA A 283 -32.13 28.95 -6.76
N VAL A 284 -31.01 28.60 -7.40
CA VAL A 284 -30.98 28.05 -8.77
C VAL A 284 -31.58 26.64 -8.83
N ASN A 285 -31.34 25.79 -7.83
CA ASN A 285 -31.93 24.45 -7.73
C ASN A 285 -33.41 24.49 -7.38
N ASN A 286 -33.87 25.42 -6.54
CA ASN A 286 -35.30 25.60 -6.27
C ASN A 286 -36.04 26.11 -7.51
N LEU A 287 -35.43 27.00 -8.30
CA LEU A 287 -35.94 27.40 -9.62
C LEU A 287 -35.97 26.21 -10.61
N ARG A 288 -34.94 25.35 -10.61
CA ARG A 288 -34.88 24.14 -11.44
C ARG A 288 -35.88 23.06 -11.03
N VAL A 289 -36.07 22.87 -9.73
CA VAL A 289 -37.01 21.90 -9.16
C VAL A 289 -38.45 22.37 -9.39
N GLN A 290 -38.75 23.67 -9.26
CA GLN A 290 -40.06 24.21 -9.61
C GLN A 290 -40.33 24.10 -11.13
N LEU A 291 -39.33 24.31 -11.99
CA LEU A 291 -39.44 24.07 -13.43
C LEU A 291 -39.66 22.58 -13.76
N MET A 292 -38.94 21.67 -13.11
CA MET A 292 -39.09 20.22 -13.31
C MET A 292 -40.42 19.68 -12.74
N GLN A 293 -40.91 20.24 -11.64
CA GLN A 293 -42.18 19.85 -11.04
C GLN A 293 -43.37 20.32 -11.91
N ALA A 294 -43.29 21.52 -12.48
CA ALA A 294 -44.25 22.03 -13.45
C ALA A 294 -44.18 21.32 -14.82
N GLN A 295 -43.02 20.75 -15.18
CA GLN A 295 -42.86 19.90 -16.37
C GLN A 295 -43.42 18.50 -16.10
N ALA A 296 -43.11 17.89 -14.95
CA ALA A 296 -43.58 16.57 -14.56
C ALA A 296 -45.10 16.51 -14.36
N GLN A 297 -45.74 17.56 -13.82
CA GLN A 297 -47.19 17.64 -13.76
C GLN A 297 -47.83 17.71 -15.16
N ARG A 298 -47.24 18.48 -16.08
CA ARG A 298 -47.69 18.54 -17.47
C ARG A 298 -47.50 17.22 -18.20
N ASP A 299 -46.39 16.52 -17.96
CA ASP A 299 -46.13 15.22 -18.56
C ASP A 299 -47.04 14.12 -18.00
N ILE A 300 -47.40 14.19 -16.70
CA ILE A 300 -48.39 13.29 -16.06
C ILE A 300 -49.81 13.56 -16.58
N GLU A 301 -50.22 14.82 -16.70
CA GLU A 301 -51.53 15.17 -17.28
C GLU A 301 -51.61 14.81 -18.77
N THR A 302 -50.50 14.95 -19.51
CA THR A 302 -50.40 14.54 -20.91
C THR A 302 -50.43 13.01 -21.05
N ALA A 303 -49.79 12.28 -20.15
CA ALA A 303 -49.84 10.82 -20.13
C ALA A 303 -51.20 10.26 -19.70
N LEU A 304 -51.89 10.92 -18.76
CA LEU A 304 -53.23 10.55 -18.30
C LEU A 304 -54.31 10.88 -19.34
N SER A 305 -54.16 11.96 -20.10
CA SER A 305 -55.08 12.33 -21.19
C SER A 305 -54.89 11.51 -22.47
N GLN A 306 -53.72 10.90 -22.65
CA GLN A 306 -53.42 9.99 -23.77
C GLN A 306 -53.74 8.52 -23.47
N ALA A 307 -54.12 8.18 -22.24
CA ALA A 307 -54.51 6.82 -21.88
C ALA A 307 -55.92 6.51 -22.45
N PRO A 308 -56.08 5.53 -23.36
CA PRO A 308 -57.39 5.16 -23.86
C PRO A 308 -58.25 4.58 -22.72
N PRO A 309 -59.58 4.81 -22.71
CA PRO A 309 -60.45 4.22 -21.70
C PRO A 309 -60.36 2.69 -21.77
N ALA A 310 -60.23 2.07 -20.61
CA ALA A 310 -60.05 0.63 -20.47
C ALA A 310 -61.18 -0.14 -21.17
N PRO A 311 -60.87 -1.19 -21.96
CA PRO A 311 -61.89 -2.04 -22.54
C PRO A 311 -62.69 -2.73 -21.43
N SER A 312 -64.00 -2.82 -21.62
CA SER A 312 -64.95 -3.49 -20.74
C SER A 312 -64.47 -4.91 -20.43
N ALA A 313 -64.26 -5.15 -19.13
CA ALA A 313 -63.76 -6.40 -18.58
C ALA A 313 -64.78 -7.54 -18.77
N GLN A 314 -64.46 -8.49 -19.62
CA GLN A 314 -64.84 -9.89 -19.47
C GLN A 314 -63.61 -10.73 -19.82
N ASP A 315 -63.28 -11.69 -18.95
CA ASP A 315 -62.24 -12.72 -19.08
C ASP A 315 -60.79 -12.37 -18.66
N VAL A 316 -60.61 -11.89 -17.43
CA VAL A 316 -59.34 -12.07 -16.70
C VAL A 316 -59.61 -12.97 -15.49
N PRO A 317 -58.87 -14.09 -15.32
CA PRO A 317 -59.06 -14.98 -14.17
C PRO A 317 -58.75 -14.24 -12.86
N PRO A 318 -59.47 -14.53 -11.76
CA PRO A 318 -59.30 -13.82 -10.51
C PRO A 318 -57.86 -14.00 -10.01
N ALA A 319 -57.12 -12.89 -9.92
CA ALA A 319 -55.84 -12.87 -9.25
C ALA A 319 -56.04 -13.35 -7.82
N ALA A 320 -55.13 -14.22 -7.34
CA ALA A 320 -55.18 -14.76 -5.99
C ALA A 320 -55.45 -13.64 -4.96
N ASP A 321 -56.52 -13.79 -4.19
CA ASP A 321 -56.94 -12.81 -3.18
C ASP A 321 -55.80 -12.60 -2.18
N VAL A 322 -55.04 -11.53 -2.39
CA VAL A 322 -53.99 -11.08 -1.49
C VAL A 322 -54.69 -10.53 -0.26
N SER A 323 -54.62 -11.30 0.83
CA SER A 323 -55.40 -11.07 2.05
C SER A 323 -55.24 -9.64 2.58
N GLU A 324 -56.32 -9.08 3.12
CA GLU A 324 -56.32 -7.77 3.81
C GLU A 324 -55.28 -7.71 4.94
N ALA A 325 -54.84 -8.87 5.44
CA ALA A 325 -53.73 -9.00 6.39
C ALA A 325 -52.38 -8.53 5.81
N GLN A 326 -52.08 -8.76 4.52
CA GLN A 326 -50.82 -8.36 3.89
C GLN A 326 -50.74 -6.85 3.65
N VAL A 327 -51.87 -6.20 3.31
CA VAL A 327 -51.97 -4.74 3.21
C VAL A 327 -51.79 -4.08 4.57
N ASN A 328 -52.45 -4.65 5.59
CA ASN A 328 -52.30 -4.20 6.97
C ASN A 328 -50.87 -4.40 7.50
N GLN A 329 -50.19 -5.49 7.12
CA GLN A 329 -48.78 -5.73 7.45
C GLN A 329 -47.86 -4.70 6.77
N ALA A 330 -48.09 -4.36 5.51
CA ALA A 330 -47.37 -3.31 4.78
C ALA A 330 -47.54 -1.94 5.45
N ALA A 331 -48.79 -1.55 5.72
CA ALA A 331 -49.14 -0.30 6.36
C ALA A 331 -48.48 -0.20 7.75
N ARG A 332 -48.50 -1.30 8.52
CA ARG A 332 -47.83 -1.43 9.83
C ARG A 332 -46.31 -1.30 9.77
N LEU A 333 -45.65 -1.89 8.77
CA LEU A 333 -44.19 -1.79 8.63
C LEU A 333 -43.77 -0.37 8.26
N ILE A 334 -44.52 0.29 7.38
CA ILE A 334 -44.24 1.67 6.94
C ILE A 334 -44.58 2.66 8.06
N SER A 335 -45.73 2.53 8.72
CA SER A 335 -46.12 3.36 9.86
C SER A 335 -45.14 3.20 11.02
N ARG A 336 -44.67 1.99 11.31
CA ARG A 336 -43.63 1.75 12.33
C ARG A 336 -42.32 2.43 11.95
N GLY A 337 -41.88 2.35 10.69
CA GLY A 337 -40.69 3.08 10.24
C GLY A 337 -40.84 4.59 10.42
N PHE A 338 -42.00 5.14 10.05
CA PHE A 338 -42.29 6.56 10.14
C PHE A 338 -42.39 7.05 11.59
N VAL A 339 -43.15 6.34 12.44
CA VAL A 339 -43.28 6.65 13.88
C VAL A 339 -41.96 6.44 14.61
N ARG A 340 -41.13 5.45 14.25
CA ARG A 340 -39.80 5.26 14.86
C ARG A 340 -38.83 6.39 14.48
N THR A 341 -39.02 7.01 13.32
CA THR A 341 -38.23 8.16 12.86
C THR A 341 -38.67 9.44 13.57
N ILE A 342 -39.99 9.61 13.78
CA ILE A 342 -40.56 10.76 14.50
C ILE A 342 -40.35 10.65 16.02
N ALA A 343 -40.56 9.47 16.61
CA ALA A 343 -40.38 9.24 18.04
C ALA A 343 -38.92 9.30 18.51
N ARG A 344 -37.95 9.15 17.59
CA ARG A 344 -36.52 9.33 17.90
C ARG A 344 -36.11 10.80 18.06
N ALA A 345 -36.93 11.75 17.61
CA ALA A 345 -36.59 13.17 17.69
C ALA A 345 -36.74 13.77 19.12
N PRO A 346 -37.75 13.39 19.94
CA PRO A 346 -37.89 13.91 21.31
C PRO A 346 -37.20 13.06 22.39
N LEU A 347 -37.03 11.74 22.18
CA LEU A 347 -36.42 10.82 23.17
C LEU A 347 -34.92 11.05 23.39
N ILE A 348 -34.23 11.72 22.46
CA ILE A 348 -32.82 12.15 22.63
C ILE A 348 -32.72 13.37 23.56
N ASN A 349 -33.82 14.12 23.75
CA ASN A 349 -33.84 15.30 24.62
C ASN A 349 -34.32 15.01 26.06
N SER A 350 -34.98 13.88 26.32
CA SER A 350 -35.51 13.54 27.66
C SER A 350 -34.70 12.49 28.43
N ALA A 351 -33.72 11.83 27.81
CA ALA A 351 -32.86 10.83 28.47
C ALA A 351 -31.72 11.42 29.34
N THR A 352 -31.68 12.74 29.54
CA THR A 352 -30.69 13.44 30.40
C THR A 352 -31.21 13.76 31.81
N ALA A 353 -32.32 13.17 32.27
CA ALA A 353 -32.81 13.41 33.64
C ALA A 353 -33.40 12.17 34.34
N ARG A 354 -32.62 11.64 35.31
CA ARG A 354 -32.97 10.70 36.42
C ARG A 354 -33.25 9.24 35.98
N SER A 355 -32.73 8.16 36.57
CA SER A 355 -32.28 7.82 37.94
C SER A 355 -31.22 6.68 37.90
N PRO A 356 -30.37 6.48 38.93
CA PRO A 356 -29.17 5.63 38.89
C PRO A 356 -29.39 4.11 39.13
N HIS A 357 -30.63 3.61 39.14
CA HIS A 357 -30.91 2.20 39.46
C HIS A 357 -31.39 1.34 38.29
N ALA A 358 -31.60 1.90 37.10
CA ALA A 358 -31.88 1.11 35.89
C ALA A 358 -30.61 0.67 35.13
N GLU A 359 -29.45 1.26 35.44
CA GLU A 359 -28.19 1.08 34.68
C GLU A 359 -27.43 -0.21 35.02
N THR A 360 -27.63 -0.77 36.21
CA THR A 360 -26.95 -2.00 36.66
C THR A 360 -27.71 -3.28 36.30
N GLU A 361 -29.04 -3.22 36.16
CA GLU A 361 -29.88 -4.37 35.82
C GLU A 361 -29.77 -4.74 34.33
N PHE A 362 -29.65 -3.75 33.43
CA PHE A 362 -29.50 -4.00 31.99
C PHE A 362 -28.17 -4.66 31.63
N ALA A 363 -27.09 -4.29 32.33
CA ALA A 363 -25.77 -4.92 32.16
C ALA A 363 -25.74 -6.36 32.71
N ARG A 364 -26.48 -6.65 33.79
CA ARG A 364 -26.65 -8.02 34.31
C ARG A 364 -27.48 -8.91 33.39
N ALA A 365 -28.56 -8.40 32.81
CA ALA A 365 -29.39 -9.15 31.88
C ALA A 365 -28.66 -9.50 30.57
N ALA A 366 -27.74 -8.63 30.12
CA ALA A 366 -26.92 -8.88 28.93
C ALA A 366 -25.77 -9.88 29.19
N LEU A 367 -25.24 -9.94 30.42
CA LEU A 367 -24.19 -10.89 30.80
C LEU A 367 -24.72 -12.29 31.16
N ALA A 368 -25.97 -12.40 31.63
CA ALA A 368 -26.56 -13.67 32.02
C ALA A 368 -27.06 -14.55 30.84
N GLN A 369 -26.94 -14.10 29.59
CA GLN A 369 -27.48 -14.82 28.43
C GLN A 369 -26.49 -15.77 27.72
N GLN A 370 -25.28 -15.97 28.27
CA GLN A 370 -24.27 -16.82 27.59
C GLN A 370 -24.27 -18.30 27.95
N GLN A 371 -24.98 -18.75 28.98
CA GLN A 371 -25.13 -20.19 29.24
C GLN A 371 -26.44 -20.44 29.99
N LEU A 372 -27.45 -21.02 29.33
CA LEU A 372 -28.51 -21.81 29.96
C LEU A 372 -29.37 -22.48 28.89
N VAL A 373 -29.24 -23.80 28.80
CA VAL A 373 -30.31 -24.69 28.34
C VAL A 373 -31.37 -24.66 29.44
N VAL A 374 -32.61 -24.26 29.14
CA VAL A 374 -33.72 -24.40 30.09
C VAL A 374 -35.00 -24.79 29.37
N ASP A 375 -35.40 -26.03 29.63
CA ASP A 375 -36.79 -26.46 29.60
C ASP A 375 -37.63 -25.70 30.64
N ALA A 376 -38.83 -25.31 30.22
CA ALA A 376 -40.04 -24.99 30.99
C ALA A 376 -39.98 -23.97 32.15
N ALA A 377 -40.69 -22.86 31.90
CA ALA A 377 -41.56 -22.06 32.79
C ALA A 377 -41.03 -21.56 34.16
N ASP A 378 -40.86 -20.23 34.31
CA ASP A 378 -41.87 -19.42 35.02
C ASP A 378 -41.70 -17.89 34.93
N ASP A 379 -42.89 -17.28 34.78
CA ASP A 379 -43.49 -15.95 34.85
C ASP A 379 -42.77 -14.64 35.30
N ALA A 380 -41.44 -14.59 35.49
CA ALA A 380 -40.80 -13.34 35.94
C ALA A 380 -40.52 -12.34 34.79
N ALA A 381 -40.23 -12.84 33.58
CA ALA A 381 -39.86 -12.02 32.42
C ALA A 381 -41.05 -11.29 31.77
N LEU A 382 -42.28 -11.71 32.07
CA LEU A 382 -43.50 -11.12 31.50
C LEU A 382 -43.96 -9.87 32.27
N ARG A 383 -43.67 -9.77 33.57
CA ARG A 383 -43.99 -8.58 34.38
C ARG A 383 -43.08 -7.38 34.07
N LEU A 384 -41.81 -7.62 33.75
CA LEU A 384 -40.86 -6.56 33.33
C LEU A 384 -41.16 -5.99 31.93
N ARG A 385 -41.93 -6.69 31.08
CA ARG A 385 -42.40 -6.16 29.79
C ARG A 385 -43.69 -5.32 29.90
N ALA A 386 -44.48 -5.50 30.96
CA ALA A 386 -45.73 -4.77 31.15
C ALA A 386 -45.51 -3.34 31.67
N ASP A 387 -44.51 -3.11 32.53
CA ASP A 387 -44.30 -1.79 33.15
C ASP A 387 -43.58 -0.76 32.25
N ALA A 388 -42.97 -1.19 31.14
CA ALA A 388 -42.33 -0.29 30.16
C ALA A 388 -43.33 0.35 29.16
N HIS A 389 -44.62 0.02 29.23
CA HIS A 389 -45.64 0.46 28.27
C HIS A 389 -46.56 1.59 28.76
N THR A 390 -46.33 2.19 29.92
CA THR A 390 -47.30 3.13 30.54
C THR A 390 -47.03 4.62 30.34
N THR A 391 -46.03 5.06 29.57
CA THR A 391 -46.01 6.43 29.02
C THR A 391 -46.68 6.47 27.65
N ALA A 392 -47.96 6.84 27.65
CA ALA A 392 -48.82 6.96 26.48
C ALA A 392 -48.35 8.04 25.49
N GLU A 393 -48.19 7.65 24.22
CA GLU A 393 -48.51 8.39 22.97
C GLU A 393 -47.97 7.77 21.65
N PRO A 394 -47.23 6.64 21.55
CA PRO A 394 -46.85 6.11 20.22
C PRO A 394 -47.97 5.30 19.54
N ALA A 395 -48.93 4.76 20.30
CA ALA A 395 -50.00 3.92 19.75
C ALA A 395 -51.02 4.71 18.91
N GLY A 396 -51.34 5.95 19.29
CA GLY A 396 -52.29 6.81 18.58
C GLY A 396 -51.75 7.40 17.27
N ALA A 397 -50.45 7.68 17.20
CA ALA A 397 -49.78 8.16 15.99
C ALA A 397 -49.58 7.02 14.98
N LEU A 398 -49.26 5.82 15.46
CA LEU A 398 -49.15 4.63 14.62
C LEU A 398 -50.50 4.29 13.98
N LYS A 399 -51.58 4.27 14.78
CA LYS A 399 -52.92 3.96 14.29
C LYS A 399 -53.43 4.99 13.27
N ARG A 400 -53.21 6.29 13.51
CA ARG A 400 -53.55 7.36 12.54
C ARG A 400 -52.74 7.28 11.24
N SER A 401 -51.47 6.91 11.32
CA SER A 401 -50.61 6.76 10.14
C SER A 401 -50.97 5.50 9.34
N GLU A 402 -51.34 4.41 10.02
CA GLU A 402 -51.87 3.20 9.37
C GLU A 402 -53.18 3.48 8.65
N GLU A 403 -54.13 4.14 9.31
CA GLU A 403 -55.43 4.50 8.72
C GLU A 403 -55.27 5.44 7.50
N ALA A 404 -54.29 6.35 7.51
CA ALA A 404 -54.01 7.24 6.37
C ALA A 404 -53.30 6.56 5.19
N LEU A 405 -52.47 5.55 5.46
CA LEU A 405 -51.71 4.82 4.43
C LEU A 405 -52.48 3.64 3.83
N HIS A 406 -53.49 3.13 4.54
CA HIS A 406 -54.24 1.96 4.11
C HIS A 406 -54.97 2.16 2.77
N PRO A 407 -55.70 3.29 2.52
CA PRO A 407 -56.39 3.50 1.24
C PRO A 407 -55.45 3.53 0.00
N PRO A 408 -54.35 4.30 -0.03
CA PRO A 408 -53.45 4.32 -1.19
C PRO A 408 -52.67 3.02 -1.38
N LEU A 409 -52.35 2.27 -0.31
CA LEU A 409 -51.73 0.95 -0.44
C LEU A 409 -52.70 -0.08 -1.03
N ARG A 410 -54.00 0.00 -0.69
CA ARG A 410 -55.05 -0.83 -1.28
C ARG A 410 -55.29 -0.50 -2.76
N ASP A 411 -55.28 0.77 -3.14
CA ASP A 411 -55.39 1.20 -4.56
C ASP A 411 -54.16 0.79 -5.37
N LEU A 412 -52.95 0.93 -4.80
CA LEU A 412 -51.71 0.47 -5.43
C LEU A 412 -51.68 -1.06 -5.62
N GLN A 413 -52.15 -1.81 -4.62
CA GLN A 413 -52.28 -3.26 -4.70
C GLN A 413 -53.32 -3.68 -5.75
N ALA A 414 -54.47 -3.02 -5.80
CA ALA A 414 -55.54 -3.32 -6.75
C ALA A 414 -55.14 -3.03 -8.19
N ARG A 415 -54.39 -1.96 -8.43
CA ARG A 415 -53.96 -1.56 -9.79
C ARG A 415 -52.64 -2.20 -10.23
N GLN A 416 -51.72 -2.51 -9.31
CA GLN A 416 -50.36 -2.98 -9.61
C GLN A 416 -49.82 -4.00 -8.57
N PRO A 417 -50.39 -5.22 -8.52
CA PRO A 417 -50.12 -6.19 -7.46
C PRO A 417 -48.66 -6.68 -7.40
N THR A 418 -48.00 -6.85 -8.54
CA THR A 418 -46.58 -7.28 -8.63
C THR A 418 -45.62 -6.24 -8.07
N ARG A 419 -45.91 -4.95 -8.27
CA ARG A 419 -45.08 -3.85 -7.76
C ARG A 419 -45.21 -3.74 -6.24
N PHE A 420 -46.42 -3.92 -5.72
CA PHE A 420 -46.68 -3.94 -4.29
C PHE A 420 -45.92 -5.09 -3.57
N ALA A 421 -45.97 -6.31 -4.11
CA ALA A 421 -45.24 -7.45 -3.56
C ALA A 421 -43.72 -7.21 -3.48
N SER A 422 -43.13 -6.68 -4.56
CA SER A 422 -41.69 -6.36 -4.59
C SER A 422 -41.26 -5.28 -3.57
N MET A 423 -42.19 -4.40 -3.19
CA MET A 423 -41.95 -3.33 -2.23
C MET A 423 -41.99 -3.86 -0.79
N LEU A 424 -42.89 -4.81 -0.54
CA LEU A 424 -43.04 -5.51 0.74
C LEU A 424 -41.78 -6.29 1.10
N GLU A 425 -41.26 -7.07 0.15
CA GLU A 425 -40.07 -7.91 0.34
C GLU A 425 -38.82 -7.07 0.67
N ARG A 426 -38.66 -5.92 0.02
CA ARG A 426 -37.55 -4.96 0.32
C ARG A 426 -37.68 -4.32 1.71
N LEU A 427 -38.91 -4.10 2.17
CA LEU A 427 -39.15 -3.53 3.50
C LEU A 427 -38.85 -4.56 4.60
N GLU A 428 -39.24 -5.81 4.42
CA GLU A 428 -38.96 -6.90 5.37
C GLU A 428 -37.45 -7.19 5.46
N ALA A 429 -36.74 -7.22 4.33
CA ALA A 429 -35.29 -7.38 4.31
C ALA A 429 -34.54 -6.26 5.05
N ARG A 430 -35.05 -5.02 5.01
CA ARG A 430 -34.39 -3.85 5.61
C ARG A 430 -34.60 -3.73 7.11
N TYR A 431 -35.69 -4.30 7.65
CA TYR A 431 -36.06 -4.17 9.05
C TYR A 431 -36.05 -5.50 9.83
N GLY A 432 -35.70 -6.62 9.18
CA GLY A 432 -35.68 -7.97 9.78
C GLY A 432 -34.34 -8.43 10.39
N ALA A 433 -33.21 -7.76 10.16
CA ALA A 433 -31.91 -8.23 10.66
C ALA A 433 -31.54 -7.68 12.06
N PRO A 434 -31.07 -8.50 13.02
CA PRO A 434 -30.59 -8.03 14.32
C PRO A 434 -29.28 -7.23 14.20
N MET A 435 -29.11 -6.26 15.10
CA MET A 435 -27.99 -5.30 15.12
C MET A 435 -26.63 -6.01 15.31
N SER A 436 -25.63 -5.70 14.48
CA SER A 436 -24.34 -6.40 14.50
C SER A 436 -23.47 -6.02 15.72
N PRO A 437 -22.59 -6.92 16.21
CA PRO A 437 -21.66 -6.65 17.31
C PRO A 437 -20.74 -5.44 17.07
N LEU A 438 -20.42 -5.12 15.81
CA LEU A 438 -19.60 -3.95 15.43
C LEU A 438 -20.34 -2.62 15.64
N ASP A 439 -21.67 -2.59 15.47
CA ASP A 439 -22.48 -1.42 15.80
C ASP A 439 -22.60 -1.22 17.32
N ALA A 440 -22.61 -2.31 18.10
CA ALA A 440 -22.54 -2.26 19.55
C ALA A 440 -21.18 -1.75 20.04
N GLN A 441 -20.10 -2.20 19.40
CA GLN A 441 -18.73 -1.77 19.69
C GLN A 441 -18.52 -0.29 19.31
N GLY A 442 -19.02 0.14 18.16
CA GLY A 442 -18.98 1.54 17.74
C GLY A 442 -19.74 2.49 18.69
N LYS A 443 -20.81 2.02 19.32
CA LYS A 443 -21.52 2.77 20.37
C LYS A 443 -20.77 2.80 21.70
N LEU A 444 -20.06 1.72 22.05
CA LEU A 444 -19.21 1.67 23.23
C LEU A 444 -18.03 2.64 23.13
N THR A 445 -17.37 2.67 21.97
CA THR A 445 -16.26 3.60 21.69
C THR A 445 -16.72 5.06 21.64
N ALA A 446 -17.93 5.30 21.10
CA ALA A 446 -18.53 6.64 21.13
C ALA A 446 -18.86 7.12 22.55
N ARG A 447 -19.13 6.20 23.49
CA ARG A 447 -19.41 6.49 24.90
C ARG A 447 -18.14 6.82 25.69
N LEU A 448 -17.06 6.06 25.46
CA LEU A 448 -15.73 6.34 26.03
C LEU A 448 -15.17 7.68 25.55
N LEU A 449 -15.42 8.05 24.29
CA LEU A 449 -15.04 9.36 23.75
C LEU A 449 -15.89 10.50 24.34
N ASP A 450 -17.18 10.29 24.59
CA ASP A 450 -18.03 11.30 25.24
C ASP A 450 -17.65 11.52 26.73
N GLU A 451 -17.17 10.50 27.45
CA GLU A 451 -16.63 10.65 28.81
C GLU A 451 -15.28 11.38 28.84
N ALA A 452 -14.39 11.07 27.89
CA ALA A 452 -13.08 11.70 27.81
C ALA A 452 -13.13 13.19 27.43
N PHE A 453 -14.15 13.61 26.67
CA PHE A 453 -14.32 14.98 26.21
C PHE A 453 -15.49 15.74 26.86
N GLY A 454 -16.27 15.08 27.72
CA GLY A 454 -17.41 15.67 28.43
C GLY A 454 -17.05 16.61 29.58
N ALA A 455 -15.80 16.62 30.04
CA ALA A 455 -15.36 17.43 31.17
C ALA A 455 -15.14 18.93 30.86
N VAL A 456 -15.36 19.38 29.63
CA VAL A 456 -15.28 20.81 29.25
C VAL A 456 -16.70 21.37 29.11
N ASP A 457 -17.36 21.57 30.25
CA ASP A 457 -18.72 22.12 30.28
C ASP A 457 -18.67 23.64 30.52
N LEU A 458 -18.59 24.41 29.43
CA LEU A 458 -18.77 25.86 29.47
C LEU A 458 -20.27 26.16 29.40
N LYS A 459 -20.89 26.50 30.53
CA LYS A 459 -22.28 26.98 30.59
C LYS A 459 -22.43 28.26 29.76
N THR A 460 -23.05 28.15 28.59
CA THR A 460 -23.45 29.31 27.78
C THR A 460 -24.96 29.28 27.53
N GLU A 461 -25.64 30.35 27.90
CA GLU A 461 -27.11 30.43 27.98
C GLU A 461 -27.83 30.71 26.64
N GLY A 462 -27.14 30.69 25.50
CA GLY A 462 -27.71 30.98 24.19
C GLY A 462 -27.94 29.75 23.30
N GLU A 463 -29.11 29.66 22.65
CA GLU A 463 -29.44 28.66 21.61
C GLU A 463 -28.38 28.57 20.51
N LEU A 464 -27.80 29.71 20.11
CA LEU A 464 -26.74 29.77 19.09
C LEU A 464 -25.40 29.17 19.58
N ALA A 465 -25.11 29.30 20.88
CA ALA A 465 -23.93 28.70 21.50
C ALA A 465 -24.08 27.18 21.63
N LYS A 466 -25.30 26.70 21.93
CA LYS A 466 -25.63 25.27 21.93
C LYS A 466 -25.51 24.65 20.53
N GLN A 467 -25.94 25.36 19.49
CA GLN A 467 -25.83 24.88 18.11
C GLN A 467 -24.37 24.87 17.60
N SER A 468 -23.57 25.87 17.96
CA SER A 468 -22.13 25.89 17.60
C SER A 468 -21.31 24.87 18.37
N GLN A 469 -21.62 24.63 19.66
CA GLN A 469 -21.02 23.55 20.43
C GLN A 469 -21.37 22.17 19.83
N LYS A 470 -22.61 21.98 19.37
CA LYS A 470 -23.05 20.75 18.69
C LYS A 470 -22.31 20.54 17.36
N LEU A 471 -22.17 21.59 16.55
CA LEU A 471 -21.46 21.52 15.27
C LEU A 471 -19.97 21.18 15.45
N VAL A 472 -19.31 21.78 16.45
CA VAL A 472 -17.90 21.50 16.80
C VAL A 472 -17.75 20.06 17.33
N LYS A 473 -18.74 19.59 18.10
CA LYS A 473 -18.74 18.23 18.64
C LYS A 473 -18.96 17.17 17.56
N ASP A 474 -19.87 17.41 16.61
CA ASP A 474 -20.19 16.46 15.54
C ASP A 474 -19.07 16.39 14.49
N VAL A 475 -18.52 17.54 14.05
CA VAL A 475 -17.38 17.58 13.11
C VAL A 475 -16.09 17.08 13.77
N GLY A 476 -15.87 17.41 15.05
CA GLY A 476 -14.75 16.89 15.83
C GLY A 476 -14.82 15.37 16.03
N LYS A 477 -16.01 14.83 16.30
CA LYS A 477 -16.20 13.38 16.55
C LYS A 477 -15.94 12.54 15.32
N ASP A 478 -16.38 12.96 14.14
CA ASP A 478 -16.12 12.22 12.88
C ASP A 478 -14.68 12.36 12.39
N ALA A 479 -14.08 13.55 12.52
CA ALA A 479 -12.67 13.76 12.21
C ALA A 479 -11.75 12.96 13.16
N VAL A 480 -12.05 12.95 14.46
CA VAL A 480 -11.31 12.18 15.47
C VAL A 480 -11.54 10.68 15.31
N LYS A 481 -12.74 10.22 14.92
CA LYS A 481 -13.00 8.78 14.68
C LYS A 481 -12.28 8.27 13.43
N THR A 482 -12.24 9.06 12.37
CA THR A 482 -11.52 8.73 11.13
C THR A 482 -10.00 8.78 11.35
N TRP A 483 -9.54 9.80 12.08
CA TRP A 483 -8.14 9.93 12.50
C TRP A 483 -7.74 8.83 13.48
N ALA A 484 -8.53 8.50 14.50
CA ALA A 484 -8.21 7.46 15.47
C ALA A 484 -8.17 6.08 14.81
N ASN A 485 -9.05 5.78 13.85
CA ASN A 485 -8.99 4.51 13.12
C ASN A 485 -7.78 4.45 12.17
N GLY A 486 -7.44 5.55 11.50
CA GLY A 486 -6.25 5.64 10.64
C GLY A 486 -4.95 5.60 11.45
N ALA A 487 -4.87 6.42 12.50
CA ALA A 487 -3.73 6.54 13.39
C ALA A 487 -3.55 5.31 14.27
N LEU A 488 -4.60 4.59 14.68
CA LEU A 488 -4.47 3.33 15.42
C LEU A 488 -3.95 2.21 14.51
N LYS A 489 -4.39 2.15 13.25
CA LYS A 489 -3.84 1.23 12.24
C LYS A 489 -2.37 1.55 11.93
N GLN A 490 -2.05 2.81 11.72
CA GLN A 490 -0.69 3.29 11.47
C GLN A 490 0.19 3.09 12.72
N PHE A 491 -0.33 3.38 13.91
CA PHE A 491 0.34 3.17 15.20
C PHE A 491 0.59 1.69 15.46
N LEU A 492 -0.36 0.79 15.16
CA LEU A 492 -0.15 -0.65 15.27
C LEU A 492 0.91 -1.13 14.27
N ALA A 493 0.86 -0.67 13.01
CA ALA A 493 1.85 -1.00 11.99
C ALA A 493 3.26 -0.48 12.34
N ASP A 494 3.37 0.78 12.76
CA ASP A 494 4.64 1.44 13.11
C ASP A 494 5.19 0.96 14.46
N THR A 495 4.32 0.54 15.39
CA THR A 495 4.73 -0.07 16.66
C THR A 495 5.15 -1.53 16.47
N LEU A 496 4.52 -2.28 15.57
CA LEU A 496 4.98 -3.61 15.15
C LEU A 496 6.33 -3.54 14.40
N ALA A 497 6.51 -2.56 13.52
CA ALA A 497 7.76 -2.34 12.80
C ALA A 497 8.89 -1.78 13.69
N GLY A 498 8.56 -0.97 14.69
CA GLY A 498 9.54 -0.32 15.58
C GLY A 498 9.97 -1.13 16.81
N VAL A 499 9.17 -2.11 17.25
CA VAL A 499 9.47 -2.99 18.40
C VAL A 499 10.20 -4.27 17.99
N ALA A 500 10.38 -4.50 16.68
CA ALA A 500 11.11 -5.64 16.11
C ALA A 500 12.64 -5.55 16.30
N ARG A 501 13.12 -5.39 17.55
CA ARG A 501 14.38 -6.04 17.94
C ARG A 501 14.08 -7.54 18.14
N PRO A 502 14.94 -8.46 17.66
CA PRO A 502 14.68 -9.90 17.71
C PRO A 502 14.40 -10.45 19.12
N GLU A 503 14.83 -9.73 20.16
CA GLU A 503 14.74 -10.12 21.56
C GLU A 503 13.40 -9.78 22.21
N VAL A 504 12.63 -8.80 21.68
CA VAL A 504 11.36 -8.34 22.29
C VAL A 504 10.13 -8.95 21.61
N SER A 505 10.26 -9.44 20.36
CA SER A 505 9.17 -10.11 19.66
C SER A 505 8.75 -11.45 20.28
N GLN A 506 9.55 -12.00 21.20
CA GLN A 506 9.19 -13.20 21.98
C GLN A 506 8.28 -12.91 23.19
N ALA A 507 8.15 -11.64 23.62
CA ALA A 507 7.47 -11.29 24.87
C ALA A 507 6.07 -10.66 24.71
N PHE A 508 5.64 -10.32 23.49
CA PHE A 508 4.31 -9.72 23.23
C PHE A 508 3.42 -10.66 22.43
N HIS A 509 2.80 -11.63 23.11
CA HIS A 509 1.66 -12.38 22.60
C HIS A 509 0.37 -11.61 22.92
N PHE A 510 -0.30 -11.07 21.89
CA PHE A 510 -1.74 -10.79 22.00
C PHE A 510 -2.47 -12.13 22.18
N GLU A 511 -3.50 -12.17 23.04
CA GLU A 511 -4.34 -13.34 23.27
C GLU A 511 -5.02 -13.78 21.96
N MET A 512 -4.36 -14.69 21.26
CA MET A 512 -4.97 -15.49 20.21
C MET A 512 -5.51 -16.77 20.83
N SER A 513 -6.66 -17.22 20.32
CA SER A 513 -7.21 -18.54 20.67
C SER A 513 -6.16 -19.64 20.48
N ALA A 514 -6.26 -20.71 21.27
CA ALA A 514 -5.34 -21.85 21.17
C ALA A 514 -5.26 -22.43 19.75
N GLU A 515 -6.36 -22.36 18.97
CA GLU A 515 -6.39 -22.74 17.55
C GLU A 515 -5.58 -21.80 16.66
N ASN A 516 -5.65 -20.48 16.85
CA ASN A 516 -4.82 -19.52 16.10
C ASN A 516 -3.34 -19.61 16.49
N ARG A 517 -3.05 -19.98 17.74
CA ARG A 517 -1.68 -20.25 18.20
C ARG A 517 -1.14 -21.54 17.58
N ALA A 518 -1.90 -22.63 17.61
CA ALA A 518 -1.54 -23.87 16.92
C ALA A 518 -1.42 -23.67 15.39
N PHE A 519 -2.25 -22.80 14.81
CA PHE A 519 -2.18 -22.42 13.39
C PHE A 519 -0.90 -21.63 13.08
N LEU A 520 -0.57 -20.60 13.86
CA LEU A 520 0.66 -19.81 13.68
C LEU A 520 1.93 -20.56 14.07
N GLU A 521 1.87 -21.49 15.03
CA GLU A 521 2.94 -22.43 15.35
C GLU A 521 3.09 -23.45 14.21
N SER A 522 2.01 -23.91 13.57
CA SER A 522 2.09 -24.80 12.40
C SER A 522 2.60 -24.07 11.15
N LEU A 523 2.25 -22.80 10.97
CA LEU A 523 2.79 -21.90 9.95
C LEU A 523 4.28 -21.67 10.22
N SER A 524 4.66 -21.16 11.39
CA SER A 524 6.05 -20.84 11.72
C SER A 524 6.99 -22.05 11.82
N ALA A 525 6.50 -23.22 12.23
CA ALA A 525 7.28 -24.47 12.25
C ALA A 525 7.48 -25.06 10.84
N HIS A 526 6.62 -24.73 9.87
CA HIS A 526 6.80 -25.07 8.45
C HIS A 526 7.41 -23.91 7.63
N GLU A 527 7.41 -22.68 8.14
CA GLU A 527 7.84 -21.47 7.43
C GLU A 527 9.17 -20.89 7.90
N GLY A 528 9.82 -21.39 8.95
CA GLY A 528 11.16 -20.93 9.31
C GLY A 528 11.25 -19.42 9.53
N ARG A 529 10.55 -18.90 10.55
CA ARG A 529 10.75 -17.56 11.18
C ARG A 529 11.16 -16.42 10.24
N GLY A 530 10.16 -15.66 9.77
CA GLY A 530 10.34 -14.47 8.92
C GLY A 530 10.74 -14.84 7.50
N TRP A 531 10.62 -13.94 6.54
CA TRP A 531 11.11 -14.15 5.17
C TRP A 531 12.65 -14.16 5.08
N SER A 532 13.30 -14.78 6.04
CA SER A 532 14.68 -15.19 5.92
C SER A 532 14.74 -16.28 4.85
N ALA A 533 15.68 -16.14 3.91
CA ALA A 533 15.91 -17.14 2.88
C ALA A 533 16.03 -18.52 3.56
N GLY A 534 15.15 -19.47 3.24
CA GLY A 534 15.24 -20.80 3.83
C GLY A 534 16.65 -21.38 3.64
N ALA A 535 17.08 -22.30 4.50
CA ALA A 535 18.48 -22.77 4.52
C ALA A 535 19.02 -23.20 3.14
N ALA A 536 18.16 -23.69 2.23
CA ALA A 536 18.51 -23.97 0.85
C ALA A 536 18.83 -22.72 0.00
N ALA A 537 18.02 -21.66 0.11
CA ALA A 537 18.23 -20.40 -0.58
C ALA A 537 19.46 -19.65 -0.05
N GLU A 538 19.68 -19.66 1.27
CA GLU A 538 20.94 -19.14 1.84
C GLU A 538 22.18 -19.90 1.34
N ARG A 539 22.11 -21.24 1.30
CA ARG A 539 23.20 -22.05 0.74
C ARG A 539 23.45 -21.67 -0.73
N GLU A 540 22.40 -21.44 -1.50
CA GLU A 540 22.50 -21.01 -2.90
C GLU A 540 23.12 -19.61 -3.04
N ALA A 541 22.74 -18.65 -2.19
CA ALA A 541 23.33 -17.32 -2.17
C ALA A 541 24.82 -17.33 -1.79
N ARG A 542 25.20 -18.15 -0.78
CA ARG A 542 26.61 -18.35 -0.38
C ARG A 542 27.42 -18.97 -1.51
N MET A 543 26.87 -20.02 -2.14
CA MET A 543 27.48 -20.69 -3.29
C MET A 543 27.69 -19.71 -4.46
N ALA A 544 26.68 -18.94 -4.83
CA ALA A 544 26.77 -17.95 -5.90
C ALA A 544 27.82 -16.86 -5.59
N THR A 545 27.90 -16.39 -4.34
CA THR A 545 28.91 -15.42 -3.91
C THR A 545 30.33 -15.97 -4.05
N LYS A 546 30.57 -17.23 -3.67
CA LYS A 546 31.88 -17.89 -3.84
C LYS A 546 32.24 -18.06 -5.32
N VAL A 547 31.29 -18.49 -6.14
CA VAL A 547 31.47 -18.61 -7.60
C VAL A 547 31.81 -17.26 -8.22
N ALA A 548 31.07 -16.20 -7.85
CA ALA A 548 31.33 -14.85 -8.32
C ALA A 548 32.74 -14.35 -7.97
N ALA A 549 33.18 -14.58 -6.72
CA ALA A 549 34.52 -14.23 -6.28
C ALA A 549 35.59 -14.99 -7.09
N LYS A 550 35.41 -16.30 -7.29
CA LYS A 550 36.36 -17.13 -8.03
C LYS A 550 36.43 -16.77 -9.52
N VAL A 551 35.30 -16.54 -10.17
CA VAL A 551 35.27 -16.10 -11.57
C VAL A 551 35.89 -14.71 -11.71
N ALA A 552 35.68 -13.80 -10.76
CA ALA A 552 36.30 -12.48 -10.75
C ALA A 552 37.84 -12.55 -10.68
N GLU A 553 38.44 -13.56 -10.06
CA GLU A 553 39.91 -13.74 -10.05
C GLU A 553 40.52 -13.89 -11.44
N LEU A 554 39.73 -14.37 -12.42
CA LEU A 554 40.15 -14.50 -13.82
C LEU A 554 40.30 -13.16 -14.54
N HIS A 555 39.94 -12.05 -13.91
CA HIS A 555 39.97 -10.70 -14.48
C HIS A 555 40.98 -9.78 -13.76
N PRO A 556 41.48 -8.71 -14.42
CA PRO A 556 42.32 -7.70 -13.78
C PRO A 556 41.61 -7.01 -12.60
N LEU A 557 42.37 -6.54 -11.61
CA LEU A 557 41.86 -5.87 -10.39
C LEU A 557 40.70 -4.86 -10.60
N PRO A 558 40.75 -3.93 -11.58
CA PRO A 558 39.66 -2.96 -11.76
C PRO A 558 38.33 -3.60 -12.23
N GLU A 559 38.38 -4.76 -12.89
CA GLU A 559 37.19 -5.45 -13.41
C GLU A 559 36.59 -6.44 -12.39
N ARG A 560 37.38 -6.88 -11.39
CA ARG A 560 36.97 -7.90 -10.43
C ARG A 560 35.71 -7.55 -9.68
N GLU A 561 35.59 -6.30 -9.21
CA GLU A 561 34.42 -5.90 -8.42
C GLU A 561 33.15 -5.88 -9.27
N ILE A 562 33.25 -5.40 -10.51
CA ILE A 562 32.13 -5.39 -11.47
C ILE A 562 31.68 -6.82 -11.77
N VAL A 563 32.63 -7.73 -12.00
CA VAL A 563 32.33 -9.16 -12.22
C VAL A 563 31.70 -9.78 -10.97
N ARG A 564 32.23 -9.49 -9.78
CA ARG A 564 31.71 -10.02 -8.51
C ARG A 564 30.31 -9.52 -8.20
N GLU A 565 30.03 -8.24 -8.48
CA GLU A 565 28.69 -7.67 -8.31
C GLU A 565 27.71 -8.31 -9.28
N ARG A 566 28.08 -8.41 -10.57
CA ARG A 566 27.22 -8.97 -11.60
C ARG A 566 26.93 -10.46 -11.43
N LEU A 567 27.86 -11.23 -10.87
CA LEU A 567 27.72 -12.69 -10.70
C LEU A 567 27.23 -13.12 -9.30
N GLY A 568 27.03 -12.17 -8.38
CA GLY A 568 26.95 -12.47 -6.95
C GLY A 568 25.64 -13.10 -6.43
N GLY A 569 24.79 -13.64 -7.29
CA GLY A 569 23.61 -14.42 -6.89
C GLY A 569 22.28 -13.67 -7.00
N TYR A 570 21.18 -14.44 -6.98
CA TYR A 570 19.82 -13.91 -7.08
C TYR A 570 19.55 -12.90 -5.95
N GLU A 571 19.92 -13.22 -4.70
CA GLU A 571 19.72 -12.35 -3.53
C GLU A 571 20.49 -11.01 -3.60
N ARG A 572 21.61 -10.94 -4.33
CA ARG A 572 22.29 -9.66 -4.56
C ARG A 572 21.56 -8.78 -5.57
N LEU A 573 20.89 -9.41 -6.54
CA LEU A 573 20.05 -8.71 -7.50
C LEU A 573 18.66 -8.41 -6.94
N PHE A 574 18.16 -9.20 -6.00
CA PHE A 574 16.80 -9.13 -5.48
C PHE A 574 16.82 -9.49 -3.98
N PRO A 575 17.33 -8.59 -3.12
CA PRO A 575 17.39 -8.86 -1.69
C PRO A 575 15.98 -9.01 -1.11
N ALA A 576 15.80 -9.99 -0.23
CA ALA A 576 14.60 -10.13 0.58
C ALA A 576 14.38 -8.89 1.47
N GLU A 577 13.11 -8.52 1.70
CA GLU A 577 12.69 -7.31 2.44
C GLU A 577 13.29 -7.23 3.86
N ASP A 578 13.55 -8.39 4.47
CA ASP A 578 13.98 -8.54 5.87
C ASP A 578 15.46 -8.88 6.05
N ALA A 579 16.26 -8.94 4.97
CA ALA A 579 17.68 -9.26 5.13
C ALA A 579 18.34 -8.19 6.00
N PRO A 580 18.74 -8.49 7.26
CA PRO A 580 19.40 -7.52 8.11
C PRO A 580 20.63 -7.07 7.34
N THR A 581 20.68 -5.79 7.00
CA THR A 581 21.78 -5.20 6.25
C THR A 581 23.06 -5.59 6.96
N GLY A 582 23.77 -6.58 6.39
CA GLY A 582 24.89 -7.21 7.05
C GLY A 582 25.89 -6.14 7.46
N THR A 583 26.07 -5.99 8.76
CA THR A 583 27.27 -5.40 9.35
C THR A 583 28.44 -6.26 8.89
N GLY A 584 28.94 -5.95 7.70
CA GLY A 584 30.16 -6.54 7.17
C GLY A 584 31.26 -6.29 8.18
N GLY A 585 31.68 -7.37 8.85
CA GLY A 585 32.72 -7.37 9.85
C GLY A 585 34.01 -6.81 9.28
N GLY A 586 34.37 -5.62 9.76
CA GLY A 586 35.72 -5.08 9.76
C GLY A 586 36.18 -4.97 11.20
N GLY A 587 36.76 -6.05 11.72
CA GLY A 587 37.53 -5.98 12.96
C GLY A 587 38.85 -5.25 12.70
N GLY A 588 39.22 -4.35 13.62
CA GLY A 588 40.59 -3.90 13.80
C GLY A 588 40.79 -2.38 13.78
N GLY A 589 41.21 -1.85 14.93
CA GLY A 589 42.06 -0.66 14.99
C GLY A 589 41.43 0.56 15.65
N GLY A 590 41.71 0.74 16.94
CA GLY A 590 41.31 1.91 17.69
C GLY A 590 42.04 3.20 17.29
N GLY A 591 41.49 4.31 17.79
CA GLY A 591 42.25 5.50 18.16
C GLY A 591 42.38 6.58 17.09
N GLY A 592 41.90 7.78 17.42
CA GLY A 592 42.42 9.03 16.85
C GLY A 592 41.38 9.88 16.15
N GLY A 593 41.00 10.98 16.81
CA GLY A 593 40.10 11.99 16.26
C GLY A 593 40.65 12.67 15.00
N GLY A 594 39.73 13.03 14.12
CA GLY A 594 40.03 13.80 12.92
C GLY A 594 38.76 13.97 12.10
N GLY A 595 38.11 15.13 12.24
CA GLY A 595 36.91 15.48 11.49
C GLY A 595 37.18 15.47 9.99
N ASN A 596 36.69 14.44 9.30
CA ASN A 596 36.61 14.44 7.85
C ASN A 596 35.17 14.10 7.46
N LYS A 597 34.51 15.04 6.78
CA LYS A 597 33.20 14.84 6.15
C LYS A 597 33.37 13.85 5.00
N SER A 598 33.45 12.56 5.30
CA SER A 598 33.34 11.51 4.28
C SER A 598 31.96 11.65 3.64
N GLN A 599 31.94 12.00 2.36
CA GLN A 599 30.75 11.99 1.52
C GLN A 599 30.03 10.65 1.71
N GLY A 600 28.84 10.71 2.32
CA GLY A 600 28.04 9.53 2.58
C GLY A 600 27.74 8.82 1.26
N ARG A 601 28.12 7.55 1.17
CA ARG A 601 27.56 6.63 0.15
C ARG A 601 26.04 6.79 0.19
N PRO A 602 25.37 7.02 -0.95
CA PRO A 602 23.93 7.26 -0.97
C PRO A 602 23.22 6.07 -0.37
N SER A 603 22.49 6.29 0.73
CA SER A 603 21.70 5.30 1.47
C SER A 603 20.50 4.74 0.67
N GLY A 604 20.41 4.98 -0.64
CA GLY A 604 19.28 4.62 -1.49
C GLY A 604 19.37 3.26 -2.19
N ALA A 605 20.55 2.62 -2.22
CA ALA A 605 20.73 1.35 -2.93
C ALA A 605 19.87 0.17 -2.41
N PRO A 606 19.65 -0.01 -1.10
CA PRO A 606 18.83 -1.12 -0.58
C PRO A 606 17.36 -1.00 -1.02
N HIS A 607 16.81 0.22 -0.95
CA HIS A 607 15.43 0.49 -1.35
C HIS A 607 15.18 0.22 -2.84
N ALA A 608 16.13 0.59 -3.71
CA ALA A 608 16.04 0.33 -5.14
C ALA A 608 16.01 -1.18 -5.44
N ALA A 609 16.83 -1.96 -4.74
CA ALA A 609 16.94 -3.39 -4.94
C ALA A 609 15.68 -4.15 -4.47
N GLN A 610 15.14 -3.77 -3.31
CA GLN A 610 13.87 -4.30 -2.82
C GLN A 610 12.70 -3.91 -3.74
N ALA A 611 12.61 -2.63 -4.11
CA ALA A 611 11.56 -2.15 -5.02
C ALA A 611 11.61 -2.87 -6.38
N ARG A 612 12.81 -3.11 -6.93
CA ARG A 612 12.97 -3.93 -8.14
C ARG A 612 12.49 -5.37 -7.94
N ALA A 613 12.73 -5.96 -6.77
CA ALA A 613 12.34 -7.34 -6.50
C ALA A 613 10.82 -7.51 -6.41
N THR A 614 10.10 -6.56 -5.83
CA THR A 614 8.65 -6.69 -5.52
C THR A 614 7.73 -5.85 -6.40
N ASN A 615 8.23 -4.83 -7.10
CA ASN A 615 7.44 -3.96 -7.98
C ASN A 615 7.64 -4.31 -9.46
N PHE A 616 6.60 -4.89 -10.07
CA PHE A 616 6.59 -5.29 -11.48
C PHE A 616 7.01 -4.18 -12.45
N HIS A 617 6.60 -2.94 -12.18
CA HIS A 617 6.88 -1.80 -13.07
C HIS A 617 8.32 -1.30 -12.92
N VAL A 618 8.90 -1.39 -11.73
CA VAL A 618 10.34 -1.10 -11.52
C VAL A 618 11.19 -2.21 -12.12
N ALA A 619 10.84 -3.47 -11.88
CA ALA A 619 11.51 -4.64 -12.45
C ALA A 619 11.53 -4.60 -13.98
N SER A 620 10.40 -4.30 -14.62
CA SER A 620 10.30 -4.26 -16.09
C SER A 620 11.11 -3.16 -16.77
N ARG A 621 11.56 -2.17 -16.00
CA ARG A 621 12.39 -1.05 -16.49
C ARG A 621 13.82 -1.12 -16.02
N SER A 622 14.17 -2.01 -15.09
CA SER A 622 15.52 -2.11 -14.57
C SER A 622 16.46 -2.73 -15.60
N PHE A 623 17.65 -2.14 -15.77
CA PHE A 623 18.71 -2.68 -16.63
C PHE A 623 19.40 -3.92 -16.03
N ARG A 624 19.03 -4.32 -14.81
CA ARG A 624 19.51 -5.54 -14.15
C ARG A 624 18.56 -6.71 -14.33
N VAL A 625 17.34 -6.45 -14.80
CA VAL A 625 16.31 -7.46 -14.97
C VAL A 625 16.05 -7.72 -16.45
N ARG A 626 16.26 -8.96 -16.83
CA ARG A 626 16.03 -9.51 -18.15
C ARG A 626 15.05 -10.67 -18.03
N GLY A 627 14.57 -11.19 -19.15
CA GLY A 627 13.78 -12.42 -19.16
C GLY A 627 12.35 -12.32 -18.67
N VAL A 628 11.96 -13.18 -17.73
CA VAL A 628 10.54 -13.46 -17.46
C VAL A 628 10.07 -12.76 -16.18
N LEU A 629 9.07 -11.91 -16.34
CA LEU A 629 8.43 -11.15 -15.28
C LEU A 629 6.99 -11.63 -15.09
N VAL A 630 6.68 -12.06 -13.87
CA VAL A 630 5.36 -12.57 -13.46
C VAL A 630 5.06 -12.05 -12.06
N GLY A 631 3.84 -11.64 -11.77
CA GLY A 631 3.47 -11.01 -10.51
C GLY A 631 2.97 -9.58 -10.68
N GLN A 632 2.37 -9.26 -11.81
CA GLN A 632 1.76 -7.96 -12.02
C GLN A 632 0.52 -7.80 -11.13
N ALA A 633 0.43 -6.65 -10.45
CA ALA A 633 -0.75 -6.33 -9.66
C ALA A 633 -2.00 -6.23 -10.55
N LEU A 634 -3.12 -6.75 -10.05
CA LEU A 634 -4.40 -6.69 -10.76
C LEU A 634 -5.03 -5.31 -10.61
N GLU A 635 -5.63 -4.83 -11.70
CA GLU A 635 -6.42 -3.60 -11.71
C GLU A 635 -7.87 -3.86 -11.27
N GLY A 636 -8.55 -2.86 -10.71
CA GLY A 636 -9.96 -2.98 -10.31
C GLY A 636 -10.19 -3.00 -8.80
N THR A 637 -11.47 -3.08 -8.41
CA THR A 637 -11.90 -3.12 -7.01
C THR A 637 -11.85 -4.54 -6.45
N THR A 638 -12.06 -4.67 -5.15
CA THR A 638 -12.19 -5.95 -4.46
C THR A 638 -13.34 -6.79 -5.04
N LEU A 639 -13.15 -8.09 -5.08
CA LEU A 639 -14.16 -9.10 -5.38
C LEU A 639 -14.52 -9.77 -4.06
N ASP A 640 -15.80 -9.84 -3.67
CA ASP A 640 -16.18 -10.45 -2.38
C ASP A 640 -16.23 -11.99 -2.49
N ALA A 641 -15.07 -12.64 -2.58
CA ALA A 641 -14.98 -14.10 -2.54
C ALA A 641 -14.99 -14.59 -1.09
N THR A 642 -15.83 -15.58 -0.81
CA THR A 642 -16.09 -16.07 0.56
C THR A 642 -15.53 -17.46 0.82
N ASP A 643 -15.19 -18.22 -0.23
CA ASP A 643 -14.62 -19.56 -0.09
C ASP A 643 -13.90 -20.02 -1.36
N LEU A 644 -12.99 -20.98 -1.20
CA LEU A 644 -12.26 -21.68 -2.27
C LEU A 644 -12.37 -23.18 -2.02
N ARG A 645 -12.79 -23.94 -3.04
CA ARG A 645 -12.77 -25.41 -3.00
C ARG A 645 -12.07 -25.98 -4.22
N TRP A 646 -11.55 -27.19 -4.07
CA TRP A 646 -10.87 -27.88 -5.16
C TRP A 646 -11.11 -29.37 -5.15
N LYS A 647 -10.87 -29.99 -6.31
CA LYS A 647 -10.84 -31.43 -6.49
C LYS A 647 -9.58 -31.83 -7.24
N VAL A 648 -8.74 -32.64 -6.60
CA VAL A 648 -7.58 -33.26 -7.27
C VAL A 648 -8.11 -34.34 -8.22
N GLN A 649 -7.77 -34.21 -9.49
CA GLN A 649 -8.13 -35.11 -10.58
C GLN A 649 -6.89 -35.94 -10.93
N PRO A 650 -6.95 -37.27 -10.78
CA PRO A 650 -5.83 -38.12 -11.17
C PRO A 650 -5.58 -37.99 -12.68
N PRO A 651 -4.36 -38.28 -13.14
CA PRO A 651 -4.02 -38.21 -14.56
C PRO A 651 -4.93 -39.13 -15.36
N THR A 652 -5.56 -38.58 -16.41
CA THR A 652 -6.54 -39.31 -17.23
C THR A 652 -5.90 -40.32 -18.17
N ARG A 653 -4.60 -40.18 -18.43
CA ARG A 653 -3.79 -41.06 -19.29
C ARG A 653 -2.39 -41.21 -18.71
N PRO A 654 -1.69 -42.33 -18.97
CA PRO A 654 -0.28 -42.47 -18.61
C PRO A 654 0.54 -41.30 -19.16
N GLY A 655 1.31 -40.63 -18.31
CA GLY A 655 2.13 -39.47 -18.67
C GLY A 655 1.38 -38.13 -18.73
N ALA A 656 0.05 -38.11 -18.51
CA ALA A 656 -0.65 -36.85 -18.25
C ALA A 656 -0.33 -36.36 -16.83
N ALA A 657 -0.36 -35.04 -16.63
CA ALA A 657 -0.19 -34.45 -15.31
C ALA A 657 -1.42 -34.65 -14.42
N THR A 658 -1.20 -34.75 -13.11
CA THR A 658 -2.25 -34.58 -12.11
C THR A 658 -2.83 -33.17 -12.21
N ARG A 659 -4.17 -33.03 -12.23
CA ARG A 659 -4.86 -31.75 -12.38
C ARG A 659 -5.65 -31.40 -11.12
N VAL A 660 -5.90 -30.12 -10.89
CA VAL A 660 -6.71 -29.61 -9.77
C VAL A 660 -7.80 -28.72 -10.33
N ALA A 661 -9.06 -29.16 -10.23
CA ALA A 661 -10.20 -28.34 -10.57
C ALA A 661 -10.49 -27.38 -9.41
N LEU A 662 -10.52 -26.08 -9.69
CA LEU A 662 -10.71 -25.00 -8.72
C LEU A 662 -12.08 -24.33 -8.92
N GLU A 663 -12.75 -24.04 -7.81
CA GLU A 663 -14.00 -23.29 -7.80
C GLU A 663 -13.97 -22.24 -6.69
N LEU A 664 -14.42 -21.04 -7.02
CA LEU A 664 -14.47 -19.90 -6.11
C LEU A 664 -15.92 -19.55 -5.79
N ARG A 665 -16.23 -19.32 -4.52
CA ARG A 665 -17.55 -18.86 -4.10
C ARG A 665 -17.55 -17.34 -4.00
N ILE A 666 -18.33 -16.68 -4.86
CA ILE A 666 -18.47 -15.22 -4.85
C ILE A 666 -19.77 -14.85 -4.13
N ALA A 667 -19.70 -13.85 -3.23
CA ALA A 667 -20.86 -13.32 -2.55
C ALA A 667 -21.89 -12.77 -3.55
N ALA A 668 -23.16 -12.76 -3.14
CA ALA A 668 -24.26 -12.34 -3.98
C ALA A 668 -24.01 -10.90 -4.47
N THR A 669 -23.86 -10.71 -5.78
CA THR A 669 -24.00 -9.36 -6.34
C THR A 669 -25.49 -9.11 -6.59
N PRO A 670 -25.95 -7.85 -6.70
CA PRO A 670 -27.37 -7.53 -6.94
C PRO A 670 -27.97 -8.21 -8.16
N THR A 671 -27.13 -8.72 -9.07
CA THR A 671 -27.50 -9.40 -10.30
C THR A 671 -27.20 -10.90 -10.32
N ASN A 672 -26.51 -11.46 -9.31
CA ASN A 672 -26.19 -12.89 -9.24
C ASN A 672 -26.39 -13.47 -7.84
N ILE A 673 -27.09 -14.60 -7.79
CA ILE A 673 -27.20 -15.47 -6.61
C ILE A 673 -25.77 -15.93 -6.21
N PRO A 674 -25.43 -15.96 -4.92
CA PRO A 674 -24.12 -16.42 -4.48
C PRO A 674 -23.91 -17.84 -4.98
N GLY A 675 -22.85 -18.05 -5.75
CA GLY A 675 -22.64 -19.26 -6.51
C GLY A 675 -21.18 -19.66 -6.53
N TRP A 676 -20.95 -20.97 -6.63
CA TRP A 676 -19.65 -21.52 -6.96
C TRP A 676 -19.39 -21.30 -8.45
N ILE A 677 -18.33 -20.55 -8.77
CA ILE A 677 -17.88 -20.31 -10.14
C ILE A 677 -16.64 -21.16 -10.37
N ALA A 678 -16.69 -22.02 -11.39
CA ALA A 678 -15.54 -22.78 -11.82
C ALA A 678 -14.48 -21.85 -12.40
N ILE A 679 -13.27 -21.87 -11.82
CA ILE A 679 -12.09 -21.17 -12.34
C ILE A 679 -11.53 -21.96 -13.53
N GLY A 680 -11.57 -23.28 -13.44
CA GLY A 680 -10.98 -24.20 -14.40
C GLY A 680 -10.15 -25.27 -13.69
N SER A 681 -9.35 -25.99 -14.47
CA SER A 681 -8.46 -27.02 -13.96
C SER A 681 -7.02 -26.67 -14.28
N LEU A 682 -6.13 -26.71 -13.29
CA LEU A 682 -4.70 -26.38 -13.41
C LEU A 682 -3.84 -27.60 -13.09
N ASP A 683 -2.64 -27.66 -13.64
CA ASP A 683 -1.61 -28.63 -13.25
C ASP A 683 -1.26 -28.50 -11.76
N ALA A 684 -1.23 -29.61 -11.03
CA ALA A 684 -1.06 -29.59 -9.57
C ALA A 684 0.33 -29.06 -9.15
N GLY A 685 1.39 -29.46 -9.85
CA GLY A 685 2.75 -28.97 -9.60
C GLY A 685 2.88 -27.48 -9.91
N VAL A 686 2.33 -27.04 -11.04
CA VAL A 686 2.31 -25.62 -11.44
C VAL A 686 1.52 -24.77 -10.44
N LEU A 687 0.37 -25.26 -9.96
CA LEU A 687 -0.44 -24.59 -8.96
C LEU A 687 0.31 -24.40 -7.64
N ASN A 688 0.99 -25.45 -7.15
CA ASN A 688 1.83 -25.35 -5.95
C ASN A 688 2.92 -24.26 -6.11
N GLN A 689 3.63 -24.28 -7.24
CA GLN A 689 4.68 -23.31 -7.51
C GLN A 689 4.13 -21.89 -7.68
N GLY A 690 2.96 -21.72 -8.29
CA GLY A 690 2.27 -20.43 -8.40
C GLY A 690 1.90 -19.85 -7.03
N LEU A 691 1.38 -20.68 -6.12
CA LEU A 691 1.05 -20.29 -4.74
C LEU A 691 2.30 -19.81 -3.98
N ARG A 692 3.36 -20.62 -4.00
CA ARG A 692 4.62 -20.31 -3.32
C ARG A 692 5.32 -19.09 -3.93
N TYR A 693 5.26 -18.94 -5.24
CA TYR A 693 5.81 -17.77 -5.94
C TYR A 693 5.05 -16.48 -5.58
N ALA A 694 3.72 -16.54 -5.50
CA ALA A 694 2.92 -15.39 -5.07
C ALA A 694 3.18 -15.01 -3.61
N ALA A 695 3.34 -16.01 -2.72
CA ALA A 695 3.65 -15.80 -1.32
C ALA A 695 4.98 -15.07 -1.11
N ASP A 696 5.98 -15.33 -1.96
CA ASP A 696 7.29 -14.67 -1.92
C ASP A 696 7.27 -13.19 -2.38
N GLN A 697 6.18 -12.74 -3.00
CA GLN A 697 5.96 -11.41 -3.59
C GLN A 697 6.92 -10.97 -4.69
N ARG A 698 8.10 -11.57 -4.85
CA ARG A 698 9.03 -11.20 -5.93
C ARG A 698 8.40 -11.38 -7.31
N VAL A 699 8.70 -10.46 -8.22
CA VAL A 699 8.07 -10.40 -9.57
C VAL A 699 8.96 -10.93 -10.69
N VAL A 700 10.20 -11.29 -10.37
CA VAL A 700 11.18 -11.77 -11.35
C VAL A 700 11.25 -13.30 -11.30
N ALA A 701 10.65 -13.94 -12.29
CA ALA A 701 10.65 -15.40 -12.40
C ALA A 701 12.02 -15.91 -12.85
N THR A 702 12.61 -15.30 -13.90
CA THR A 702 14.00 -15.53 -14.29
C THR A 702 14.61 -14.27 -14.90
N THR A 703 15.90 -14.08 -14.73
CA THR A 703 16.71 -13.12 -15.50
C THR A 703 18.01 -13.77 -15.97
N ILE A 704 18.27 -13.71 -17.28
CA ILE A 704 19.52 -14.22 -17.87
C ILE A 704 20.41 -13.04 -18.25
N THR A 705 21.50 -12.88 -17.52
CA THR A 705 22.48 -11.80 -17.73
C THR A 705 23.70 -12.30 -18.47
N GLY A 706 24.44 -11.40 -19.12
CA GLY A 706 25.73 -11.73 -19.69
C GLY A 706 26.72 -12.12 -18.58
N GLY A 707 27.41 -13.25 -18.76
CA GLY A 707 28.47 -13.68 -17.87
C GLY A 707 29.77 -12.89 -18.09
N ASP A 708 30.88 -13.40 -17.57
CA ASP A 708 32.20 -12.76 -17.68
C ASP A 708 32.85 -12.85 -19.06
N GLY A 709 32.28 -13.65 -19.96
CA GLY A 709 32.77 -13.77 -21.33
C GLY A 709 34.11 -14.51 -21.44
N ARG A 710 34.69 -14.97 -20.32
CA ARG A 710 35.83 -15.89 -20.30
C ARG A 710 35.39 -17.29 -19.88
N ALA A 711 34.88 -17.44 -18.66
CA ALA A 711 34.43 -18.74 -18.14
C ALA A 711 32.92 -18.97 -18.36
N VAL A 712 32.12 -17.95 -18.05
CA VAL A 712 30.66 -17.95 -18.08
C VAL A 712 30.19 -17.03 -19.20
N SER A 713 29.45 -17.56 -20.16
CA SER A 713 28.84 -16.77 -21.24
C SER A 713 27.55 -16.09 -20.78
N ARG A 714 26.73 -16.82 -20.03
CA ARG A 714 25.46 -16.35 -19.46
C ARG A 714 25.27 -16.88 -18.06
N LEU A 715 24.65 -16.04 -17.24
CA LEU A 715 24.28 -16.38 -15.88
C LEU A 715 22.76 -16.28 -15.74
N THR A 716 22.16 -17.38 -15.28
CA THR A 716 20.72 -17.51 -15.09
C THR A 716 20.38 -17.40 -13.62
N TYR A 717 19.59 -16.38 -13.31
CA TYR A 717 19.02 -16.14 -11.99
C TYR A 717 17.56 -16.56 -12.02
N LEU A 718 17.23 -17.62 -11.29
CA LEU A 718 15.89 -18.19 -11.26
C LEU A 718 15.28 -17.98 -9.88
N HIS A 719 13.98 -17.68 -9.81
CA HIS A 719 13.26 -17.59 -8.55
C HIS A 719 13.41 -18.88 -7.73
N PRO A 720 13.64 -18.83 -6.39
CA PRO A 720 13.91 -20.03 -5.59
C PRO A 720 12.84 -21.13 -5.69
N VAL A 721 11.56 -20.76 -5.78
CA VAL A 721 10.43 -21.71 -5.97
C VAL A 721 10.49 -22.47 -7.31
N LEU A 722 11.16 -21.89 -8.31
CA LEU A 722 11.32 -22.47 -9.64
C LEU A 722 12.66 -23.22 -9.78
N SER A 723 13.59 -23.01 -8.83
CA SER A 723 14.90 -23.65 -8.75
C SER A 723 14.78 -25.16 -8.78
N ASP A 724 15.41 -25.78 -9.78
CA ASP A 724 15.50 -27.22 -9.96
C ASP A 724 14.14 -27.93 -10.14
N THR A 725 13.27 -27.28 -10.91
CA THR A 725 11.96 -27.82 -11.31
C THR A 725 11.74 -27.75 -12.83
N PRO A 726 10.87 -28.61 -13.40
CA PRO A 726 10.53 -28.54 -14.83
C PRO A 726 9.82 -27.25 -15.25
N LEU A 727 9.07 -26.60 -14.35
CA LEU A 727 8.52 -25.27 -14.63
C LEU A 727 9.63 -24.22 -14.71
N GLY A 728 10.62 -24.27 -13.82
CA GLY A 728 11.81 -23.42 -13.89
C GLY A 728 12.58 -23.58 -15.19
N CYS A 729 12.74 -24.81 -15.69
CA CYS A 729 13.29 -25.08 -17.03
C CYS A 729 12.49 -24.35 -18.12
N ARG A 730 11.16 -24.43 -18.09
CA ARG A 730 10.30 -23.74 -19.09
C ARG A 730 10.40 -22.23 -19.01
N VAL A 731 10.48 -21.67 -17.81
CA VAL A 731 10.64 -20.22 -17.61
C VAL A 731 11.98 -19.74 -18.19
N ILE A 732 13.06 -20.50 -18.00
CA ILE A 732 14.36 -20.23 -18.66
C ILE A 732 14.23 -20.30 -20.19
N GLU A 733 13.56 -21.34 -20.70
CA GLU A 733 13.38 -21.50 -22.15
C GLU A 733 12.43 -20.47 -22.76
N ALA A 734 11.50 -19.89 -21.99
CA ALA A 734 10.64 -18.79 -22.43
C ALA A 734 11.43 -17.50 -22.66
N ASP A 735 12.45 -17.21 -21.83
CA ASP A 735 13.39 -16.13 -22.08
C ASP A 735 14.21 -16.37 -23.37
N ARG A 736 14.76 -17.58 -23.51
CA ARG A 736 15.50 -17.98 -24.72
C ARG A 736 14.65 -17.95 -25.99
N LEU A 737 13.36 -18.28 -25.89
CA LEU A 737 12.40 -18.22 -26.98
C LEU A 737 12.31 -16.79 -27.52
N VAL A 738 12.05 -15.81 -26.64
CA VAL A 738 11.89 -14.41 -27.08
C VAL A 738 13.20 -13.84 -27.61
N ASP A 739 14.33 -14.19 -27.00
CA ASP A 739 15.66 -13.83 -27.52
C ASP A 739 15.91 -14.44 -28.91
N THR A 740 15.49 -15.69 -29.15
CA THR A 740 15.64 -16.36 -30.45
C THR A 740 14.85 -15.65 -31.55
N PHE A 741 13.60 -15.26 -31.28
CA PHE A 741 12.76 -14.59 -32.28
C PHE A 741 13.13 -13.13 -32.48
N THR A 742 13.67 -12.46 -31.47
CA THR A 742 14.10 -11.06 -31.58
C THR A 742 15.51 -10.91 -32.16
N ALA A 743 16.37 -11.94 -32.07
CA ALA A 743 17.72 -11.95 -32.63
C ALA A 743 17.86 -12.70 -33.97
N SER A 744 16.74 -13.15 -34.56
CA SER A 744 16.76 -13.97 -35.79
C SER A 744 17.42 -13.23 -36.96
N ARG A 745 18.47 -13.82 -37.52
CA ARG A 745 19.22 -13.26 -38.66
C ARG A 745 18.37 -13.27 -39.94
N PRO A 746 18.51 -12.25 -40.82
CA PRO A 746 17.89 -12.25 -42.14
C PRO A 746 18.35 -13.47 -42.95
N GLY A 747 17.42 -14.31 -43.40
CA GLY A 747 17.70 -15.49 -44.24
C GLY A 747 16.83 -16.72 -44.00
N ARG A 748 16.16 -16.83 -42.83
CA ARG A 748 14.95 -17.66 -42.70
C ARG A 748 13.74 -16.81 -43.08
N LEU A 749 12.70 -17.41 -43.65
CA LEU A 749 11.45 -16.72 -44.01
C LEU A 749 10.82 -16.09 -42.76
N VAL A 750 11.20 -14.86 -42.46
CA VAL A 750 10.67 -14.09 -41.34
C VAL A 750 9.70 -13.07 -41.91
N ASP A 751 8.54 -12.95 -41.25
CA ASP A 751 7.59 -11.86 -41.44
C ASP A 751 8.34 -10.50 -41.54
N PRO A 752 8.09 -9.66 -42.56
CA PRO A 752 8.80 -8.40 -42.74
C PRO A 752 8.89 -7.54 -41.48
N ALA A 753 7.84 -7.54 -40.65
CA ALA A 753 7.82 -6.75 -39.42
C ALA A 753 8.75 -7.31 -38.32
N VAL A 754 8.99 -8.63 -38.28
CA VAL A 754 9.97 -9.22 -37.35
C VAL A 754 11.40 -9.09 -37.91
N ALA A 755 11.56 -9.08 -39.23
CA ALA A 755 12.84 -8.72 -39.84
C ALA A 755 13.22 -7.26 -39.53
N GLU A 756 12.25 -6.33 -39.56
CA GLU A 756 12.43 -4.95 -39.14
C GLU A 756 12.79 -4.85 -37.65
N LEU A 757 12.07 -5.55 -36.76
CA LEU A 757 12.40 -5.61 -35.33
C LEU A 757 13.82 -6.14 -35.08
N ALA A 758 14.21 -7.23 -35.74
CA ALA A 758 15.54 -7.81 -35.60
C ALA A 758 16.63 -6.86 -36.13
N GLY A 759 16.33 -6.15 -37.24
CA GLY A 759 17.15 -5.06 -37.74
C GLY A 759 17.33 -3.97 -36.69
N ASP A 760 16.24 -3.40 -36.17
CA ASP A 760 16.29 -2.36 -35.15
C ASP A 760 17.00 -2.81 -33.87
N ARG A 761 16.85 -4.06 -33.47
CA ARG A 761 17.59 -4.66 -32.34
C ARG A 761 19.09 -4.61 -32.57
N GLU A 762 19.55 -5.06 -33.74
CA GLU A 762 20.97 -5.02 -34.10
C GLU A 762 21.50 -3.58 -34.18
N GLN A 763 20.73 -2.67 -34.75
CA GLN A 763 21.09 -1.25 -34.86
C GLN A 763 21.16 -0.59 -33.47
N MET A 764 20.24 -0.94 -32.56
CA MET A 764 20.23 -0.46 -31.18
C MET A 764 21.47 -0.93 -30.41
N ASP A 765 21.87 -2.18 -30.57
CA ASP A 765 23.10 -2.70 -29.96
C ASP A 765 24.36 -1.99 -30.49
N ARG A 766 24.44 -1.74 -31.81
CA ARG A 766 25.53 -0.94 -32.41
C ARG A 766 25.53 0.49 -31.88
N TRP A 767 24.36 1.12 -31.80
CA TRP A 767 24.21 2.47 -31.29
C TRP A 767 24.63 2.57 -29.81
N ARG A 768 24.25 1.61 -28.96
CA ARG A 768 24.73 1.52 -27.58
C ARG A 768 26.25 1.41 -27.51
N GLY A 769 26.85 0.59 -28.37
CA GLY A 769 28.30 0.48 -28.50
C GLY A 769 28.97 1.80 -28.88
N LEU A 770 28.34 2.59 -29.75
CA LEU A 770 28.76 3.94 -30.14
C LEU A 770 28.64 4.93 -28.98
N VAL A 771 27.52 4.94 -28.25
CA VAL A 771 27.32 5.79 -27.07
C VAL A 771 28.33 5.47 -25.98
N GLY A 772 28.61 4.18 -25.71
CA GLY A 772 29.64 3.78 -24.75
C GLY A 772 31.06 4.16 -25.17
N LEU A 773 31.36 4.22 -26.47
CA LEU A 773 32.64 4.74 -26.97
C LEU A 773 32.69 6.27 -26.86
N ALA A 774 31.59 6.96 -27.14
CA ALA A 774 31.46 8.41 -26.96
C ALA A 774 31.64 8.83 -25.50
N GLU A 775 31.07 8.07 -24.55
CA GLU A 775 31.26 8.24 -23.11
C GLU A 775 32.75 8.15 -22.73
N ALA A 776 33.44 7.08 -23.17
CA ALA A 776 34.85 6.87 -22.90
C ALA A 776 35.75 7.97 -23.49
N VAL A 777 35.39 8.51 -24.66
CA VAL A 777 36.08 9.65 -25.27
C VAL A 777 35.83 10.94 -24.49
N ALA A 778 34.57 11.22 -24.14
CA ALA A 778 34.18 12.40 -23.38
C ALA A 778 34.78 12.43 -21.96
N ALA A 779 34.96 11.26 -21.32
CA ALA A 779 35.55 11.13 -20.00
C ALA A 779 37.04 11.53 -19.95
N ARG A 780 37.76 11.49 -21.08
CA ARG A 780 39.20 11.80 -21.15
C ARG A 780 39.53 13.30 -21.17
N GLY A 781 38.57 14.17 -21.49
CA GLY A 781 38.80 15.61 -21.63
C GLY A 781 39.42 16.03 -22.98
N GLY A 782 39.24 17.30 -23.35
CA GLY A 782 39.25 17.79 -24.74
C GLY A 782 40.60 17.97 -25.44
N ASP A 783 41.76 17.87 -24.76
CA ASP A 783 43.00 18.36 -25.38
C ASP A 783 43.69 17.34 -26.30
N HIS A 784 43.51 16.02 -26.10
CA HIS A 784 44.15 15.00 -26.92
C HIS A 784 43.28 13.73 -27.06
N CYS A 785 42.39 13.71 -28.06
CA CYS A 785 41.65 12.50 -28.41
C CYS A 785 42.48 11.60 -29.36
N PRO A 786 42.87 10.37 -28.96
CA PRO A 786 43.69 9.50 -29.79
C PRO A 786 42.84 8.84 -30.88
N VAL A 787 42.59 9.56 -31.98
CA VAL A 787 41.70 9.15 -33.08
C VAL A 787 41.96 7.71 -33.53
N SER A 788 43.22 7.30 -33.71
CA SER A 788 43.58 5.94 -34.14
C SER A 788 43.19 4.86 -33.13
N GLN A 789 43.31 5.12 -31.83
CA GLN A 789 42.89 4.17 -30.78
C GLN A 789 41.37 4.07 -30.70
N VAL A 790 40.66 5.21 -30.79
CA VAL A 790 39.19 5.25 -30.81
C VAL A 790 38.66 4.53 -32.05
N GLN A 791 39.29 4.75 -33.20
CA GLN A 791 38.98 4.10 -34.46
C GLN A 791 39.19 2.58 -34.38
N ASN A 792 40.34 2.13 -33.87
CA ASN A 792 40.59 0.71 -33.63
C ASN A 792 39.57 0.09 -32.66
N ALA A 793 39.13 0.84 -31.65
CA ALA A 793 38.09 0.38 -30.72
C ALA A 793 36.71 0.27 -31.41
N ALA A 794 36.37 1.23 -32.27
CA ALA A 794 35.15 1.20 -33.09
C ALA A 794 35.14 0.00 -34.05
N GLU A 795 36.24 -0.25 -34.76
CA GLU A 795 36.38 -1.38 -35.69
C GLU A 795 36.31 -2.73 -34.97
N ARG A 796 36.98 -2.89 -33.82
CA ARG A 796 36.89 -4.11 -33.00
C ARG A 796 35.46 -4.39 -32.54
N ARG A 797 34.71 -3.34 -32.22
CA ARG A 797 33.28 -3.41 -31.85
C ARG A 797 32.35 -3.49 -33.07
N ARG A 798 32.91 -3.47 -34.29
CA ARG A 798 32.17 -3.45 -35.56
C ARG A 798 31.13 -2.32 -35.62
N LEU A 799 31.48 -1.16 -35.06
CA LEU A 799 30.65 0.04 -35.16
C LEU A 799 30.66 0.52 -36.61
N GLY A 800 29.48 0.76 -37.16
CA GLY A 800 29.28 1.31 -38.49
C GLY A 800 28.00 2.16 -38.51
N PRO A 801 27.52 2.54 -39.69
CA PRO A 801 26.31 3.33 -39.82
C PRO A 801 25.14 2.66 -39.09
N VAL A 802 24.50 3.42 -38.22
CA VAL A 802 23.31 3.00 -37.47
C VAL A 802 22.08 3.50 -38.22
N ARG A 803 21.25 2.59 -38.73
CA ARG A 803 20.03 2.92 -39.49
C ARG A 803 18.81 2.24 -38.90
N PHE A 804 18.06 2.97 -38.08
CA PHE A 804 16.81 2.49 -37.53
C PHE A 804 15.69 2.52 -38.59
N SER A 805 14.65 1.73 -38.37
CA SER A 805 13.35 1.94 -39.02
C SER A 805 12.82 3.33 -38.68
N THR A 806 11.97 3.88 -39.55
CA THR A 806 11.35 5.20 -39.31
C THR A 806 10.58 5.24 -37.99
N ALA A 807 9.93 4.14 -37.60
CA ALA A 807 9.18 4.05 -36.36
C ALA A 807 10.10 4.08 -35.13
N MET A 808 11.22 3.34 -35.17
CA MET A 808 12.19 3.32 -34.08
C MET A 808 12.96 4.64 -33.98
N GLU A 809 13.35 5.24 -35.10
CA GLU A 809 14.01 6.56 -35.13
C GLU A 809 13.12 7.64 -34.51
N ALA A 810 11.82 7.64 -34.84
CA ALA A 810 10.85 8.55 -34.24
C ALA A 810 10.71 8.32 -32.73
N ALA A 811 10.63 7.05 -32.28
CA ALA A 811 10.52 6.70 -30.87
C ALA A 811 11.77 7.12 -30.07
N LEU A 812 12.97 6.87 -30.61
CA LEU A 812 14.24 7.28 -30.00
C LEU A 812 14.35 8.80 -29.93
N THR A 813 14.01 9.51 -31.00
CA THR A 813 14.03 10.98 -31.05
C THR A 813 13.07 11.56 -30.00
N GLN A 814 11.83 11.06 -29.97
CA GLN A 814 10.83 11.48 -28.98
C GLN A 814 11.32 11.23 -27.55
N PHE A 815 11.93 10.08 -27.29
CA PHE A 815 12.50 9.76 -25.98
C PHE A 815 13.60 10.75 -25.60
N VAL A 816 14.57 10.98 -26.48
CA VAL A 816 15.68 11.91 -26.22
C VAL A 816 15.15 13.34 -25.99
N SER A 817 14.21 13.82 -26.80
CA SER A 817 13.60 15.15 -26.61
C SER A 817 12.82 15.25 -25.30
N ALA A 818 12.05 14.23 -24.94
CA ALA A 818 11.30 14.21 -23.67
C ALA A 818 12.24 14.24 -22.45
N ARG A 819 13.41 13.59 -22.54
CA ARG A 819 14.42 13.59 -21.47
C ARG A 819 15.24 14.85 -21.42
N GLN A 820 15.46 15.52 -22.55
CA GLN A 820 16.14 16.81 -22.60
C GLN A 820 15.37 17.90 -21.84
N ALA A 821 14.05 17.80 -21.77
CA ALA A 821 13.21 18.69 -20.97
C ALA A 821 13.27 18.42 -19.45
N SER A 822 13.89 17.32 -19.02
CA SER A 822 13.99 16.96 -17.61
C SER A 822 15.20 17.64 -16.94
N PRO A 823 15.05 18.27 -15.76
CA PRO A 823 16.14 18.95 -15.07
C PRO A 823 17.21 18.00 -14.50
N ALA A 824 16.97 16.69 -14.48
CA ALA A 824 17.79 15.72 -13.75
C ALA A 824 19.03 15.19 -14.52
N GLY A 825 19.17 15.47 -15.82
CA GLY A 825 20.38 15.11 -16.57
C GLY A 825 20.34 15.43 -18.05
N GLY A 826 21.50 15.79 -18.61
CA GLY A 826 21.63 16.20 -20.01
C GLY A 826 21.56 15.03 -20.98
N THR A 827 20.92 15.22 -22.14
CA THR A 827 20.94 14.29 -23.27
C THR A 827 22.07 14.58 -24.27
N ASP A 828 22.96 15.53 -23.94
CA ASP A 828 24.03 16.00 -24.82
C ASP A 828 24.99 14.90 -25.25
N LEU A 829 25.25 13.90 -24.40
CA LEU A 829 26.07 12.75 -24.79
C LEU A 829 25.37 11.92 -25.86
N LEU A 830 24.08 11.62 -25.69
CA LEU A 830 23.27 10.89 -26.66
C LEU A 830 23.20 11.64 -27.99
N ALA A 831 22.95 12.96 -27.95
CA ALA A 831 22.91 13.79 -29.14
C ALA A 831 24.26 13.87 -29.87
N ARG A 832 25.38 13.92 -29.13
CA ARG A 832 26.75 13.87 -29.69
C ARG A 832 27.04 12.54 -30.36
N ALA A 833 26.70 11.43 -29.70
CA ALA A 833 26.85 10.09 -30.27
C ALA A 833 25.96 9.90 -31.51
N GLN A 834 24.71 10.37 -31.47
CA GLN A 834 23.76 10.30 -32.59
C GLN A 834 24.29 11.03 -33.83
N ARG A 835 24.98 12.18 -33.68
CA ARG A 835 25.60 12.88 -34.81
C ARG A 835 26.72 12.09 -35.50
N CYS A 836 27.25 11.06 -34.85
CA CYS A 836 28.23 10.15 -35.41
C CYS A 836 27.62 8.81 -35.85
N ALA A 837 26.31 8.63 -35.71
CA ALA A 837 25.61 7.40 -36.07
C ALA A 837 25.71 7.08 -37.56
N ASP A 838 25.76 8.10 -38.43
CA ASP A 838 25.86 7.95 -39.89
C ASP A 838 27.29 7.91 -40.42
N ALA A 839 28.30 8.03 -39.54
CA ALA A 839 29.69 8.04 -39.97
C ALA A 839 30.07 6.69 -40.61
N ALA A 840 30.84 6.73 -41.69
CA ALA A 840 31.43 5.53 -42.25
C ALA A 840 32.30 4.83 -41.19
N PRO A 841 32.41 3.48 -41.20
CA PRO A 841 33.14 2.76 -40.16
C PRO A 841 34.57 3.29 -39.93
N ALA A 842 35.27 3.68 -41.00
CA ALA A 842 36.63 4.26 -40.98
C ALA A 842 36.72 5.66 -40.34
N ASP A 843 35.60 6.35 -40.17
CA ASP A 843 35.51 7.74 -39.73
C ASP A 843 34.87 7.91 -38.35
N VAL A 844 34.34 6.83 -37.75
CA VAL A 844 33.67 6.87 -36.44
C VAL A 844 34.57 7.47 -35.37
N GLY A 845 35.84 7.05 -35.31
CA GLY A 845 36.80 7.53 -34.32
C GLY A 845 37.08 9.02 -34.45
N ARG A 846 37.23 9.51 -35.69
CA ARG A 846 37.39 10.93 -35.99
C ARG A 846 36.16 11.73 -35.60
N CYS A 847 34.96 11.28 -35.98
CA CYS A 847 33.71 11.94 -35.61
C CYS A 847 33.53 12.02 -34.09
N LEU A 848 33.76 10.93 -33.36
CA LEU A 848 33.64 10.93 -31.89
C LEU A 848 34.66 11.88 -31.23
N CYS A 849 35.90 11.93 -31.72
CA CYS A 849 36.88 12.88 -31.22
C CYS A 849 36.45 14.33 -31.48
N GLU A 850 35.89 14.64 -32.65
CA GLU A 850 35.44 16.00 -32.98
C GLU A 850 34.16 16.40 -32.22
N LYS A 851 33.22 15.46 -32.04
CA LYS A 851 31.88 15.77 -31.50
C LYS A 851 31.73 15.48 -30.02
N ALA A 852 32.33 14.40 -29.49
CA ALA A 852 32.17 13.97 -28.10
C ALA A 852 33.22 14.60 -27.17
N ALA A 853 34.50 14.61 -27.56
CA ALA A 853 35.60 15.03 -26.68
C ALA A 853 35.49 16.49 -26.17
N PRO A 854 35.16 17.50 -27.00
CA PRO A 854 35.20 18.91 -26.55
C PRO A 854 34.20 19.25 -25.46
N GLY A 855 33.07 18.55 -25.38
CA GLY A 855 32.02 18.85 -24.40
C GLY A 855 32.20 18.15 -23.05
N GLY A 856 33.16 17.22 -22.91
CA GLY A 856 33.31 16.40 -21.71
C GLY A 856 32.07 15.59 -21.33
N LEU A 857 32.10 14.93 -20.16
CA LEU A 857 30.90 14.32 -19.56
C LEU A 857 30.13 15.36 -18.73
N PRO A 858 28.81 15.53 -18.94
CA PRO A 858 27.97 16.30 -18.05
C PRO A 858 27.96 15.70 -16.63
N ALA A 859 27.65 16.50 -15.61
CA ALA A 859 27.58 16.02 -14.22
C ALA A 859 26.60 14.84 -14.05
N ASN A 860 25.44 14.91 -14.71
CA ASN A 860 24.52 13.78 -14.86
C ASN A 860 24.05 13.71 -16.31
N TYR A 861 24.02 12.52 -16.89
CA TYR A 861 23.59 12.33 -18.28
C TYR A 861 22.89 10.99 -18.46
N TRP A 862 21.98 10.93 -19.43
CA TRP A 862 21.29 9.70 -19.79
C TRP A 862 22.19 8.76 -20.58
N PHE A 863 22.22 7.50 -20.20
CA PHE A 863 23.00 6.45 -20.83
C PHE A 863 22.15 5.19 -21.09
N PRO A 864 22.25 4.53 -22.26
CA PRO A 864 21.51 3.31 -22.57
C PRO A 864 22.18 2.09 -21.94
N GLU A 865 21.83 1.83 -20.68
CA GLU A 865 22.39 0.77 -19.85
C GLU A 865 22.23 -0.62 -20.44
N ASP A 866 21.01 -0.94 -20.90
CA ASP A 866 20.69 -2.29 -21.35
C ASP A 866 19.71 -2.32 -22.50
N HIS A 867 19.79 -3.39 -23.30
CA HIS A 867 18.88 -3.69 -24.38
C HIS A 867 18.45 -5.14 -24.26
N THR A 868 17.17 -5.38 -24.01
CA THR A 868 16.69 -6.69 -23.57
C THR A 868 15.40 -7.07 -24.26
N SER A 869 15.24 -8.38 -24.47
CA SER A 869 13.94 -8.98 -24.68
C SER A 869 13.39 -9.46 -23.33
N GLN A 870 12.06 -9.45 -23.19
CA GLN A 870 11.39 -9.90 -21.97
C GLN A 870 10.08 -10.61 -22.29
N VAL A 871 9.74 -11.59 -21.47
CA VAL A 871 8.41 -12.17 -21.39
C VAL A 871 7.73 -11.55 -20.17
N ARG A 872 6.58 -10.91 -20.36
CA ARG A 872 5.87 -10.19 -19.29
C ARG A 872 4.49 -10.80 -19.09
N GLU A 873 4.08 -10.95 -17.85
CA GLU A 873 2.66 -11.08 -17.54
C GLU A 873 1.88 -9.88 -18.11
N LYS A 874 0.73 -10.15 -18.71
CA LYS A 874 -0.22 -9.11 -19.12
C LYS A 874 -0.97 -8.54 -17.94
N LYS A 875 -1.25 -7.24 -18.05
CA LYS A 875 -2.20 -6.58 -17.16
C LYS A 875 -3.54 -7.28 -17.22
N ALA A 876 -4.10 -7.55 -16.06
CA ALA A 876 -5.43 -8.12 -15.91
C ALA A 876 -6.23 -7.27 -14.91
N ARG A 877 -7.55 -7.30 -15.09
CA ARG A 877 -8.50 -6.59 -14.25
C ARG A 877 -9.35 -7.60 -13.49
N LEU A 878 -9.58 -7.39 -12.20
CA LEU A 878 -10.56 -8.18 -11.46
C LEU A 878 -11.95 -7.95 -12.04
N ASP A 879 -12.61 -9.05 -12.39
CA ASP A 879 -13.99 -9.08 -12.83
C ASP A 879 -14.73 -10.26 -12.19
N ALA A 880 -16.05 -10.12 -12.03
CA ALA A 880 -16.89 -11.11 -11.37
C ALA A 880 -17.07 -12.40 -12.19
N GLN A 881 -16.77 -12.37 -13.50
CA GLN A 881 -16.80 -13.52 -14.39
C GLN A 881 -15.49 -14.33 -14.33
N LEU A 882 -14.52 -13.87 -13.54
CA LEU A 882 -13.18 -14.44 -13.39
C LEU A 882 -12.46 -14.59 -14.74
N SER A 883 -12.68 -13.67 -15.69
CA SER A 883 -12.08 -13.75 -17.03
C SER A 883 -10.55 -13.71 -16.96
N TRP A 884 -10.00 -13.01 -15.96
CA TRP A 884 -8.58 -12.94 -15.63
C TRP A 884 -7.95 -14.26 -15.16
N LEU A 885 -8.75 -15.30 -14.88
CA LEU A 885 -8.30 -16.65 -14.51
C LEU A 885 -8.57 -17.71 -15.59
N ARG A 886 -9.16 -17.34 -16.72
CA ARG A 886 -9.49 -18.31 -17.78
C ARG A 886 -8.27 -18.54 -18.68
N PRO A 887 -7.84 -19.78 -18.90
CA PRO A 887 -6.80 -20.07 -19.89
C PRO A 887 -7.22 -19.61 -21.29
N SER A 888 -6.29 -19.09 -22.08
CA SER A 888 -6.56 -18.73 -23.46
C SER A 888 -6.43 -19.94 -24.39
N SER A 889 -7.06 -19.86 -25.56
CA SER A 889 -6.97 -20.91 -26.57
C SER A 889 -5.56 -21.06 -27.14
N ASP A 890 -4.81 -19.96 -27.25
CA ASP A 890 -3.45 -19.92 -27.79
C ASP A 890 -2.35 -20.08 -26.71
N ARG A 891 -2.72 -20.23 -25.44
CA ARG A 891 -1.83 -20.26 -24.26
C ARG A 891 -0.91 -19.05 -24.08
N LEU A 892 -1.19 -17.97 -24.81
CA LEU A 892 -0.43 -16.71 -24.76
C LEU A 892 -1.31 -15.55 -24.30
N GLY A 893 -2.58 -15.79 -23.96
CA GLY A 893 -3.55 -14.75 -23.66
C GLY A 893 -3.17 -13.88 -22.47
N HIS A 894 -2.37 -14.41 -21.56
CA HIS A 894 -1.90 -13.75 -20.33
C HIS A 894 -0.41 -13.37 -20.34
N ILE A 895 0.28 -13.58 -21.47
CA ILE A 895 1.71 -13.35 -21.63
C ILE A 895 1.93 -12.38 -22.78
N ASP A 896 2.83 -11.41 -22.63
CA ASP A 896 3.32 -10.54 -23.71
C ASP A 896 4.82 -10.67 -23.90
N PHE A 897 5.25 -10.36 -25.13
CA PHE A 897 6.65 -10.35 -25.53
C PHE A 897 7.08 -8.91 -25.78
N TRP A 898 8.16 -8.50 -25.13
CA TRP A 898 8.66 -7.14 -25.16
C TRP A 898 10.11 -7.11 -25.62
N THR A 899 10.46 -6.04 -26.31
CA THR A 899 11.85 -5.65 -26.60
C THR A 899 11.96 -4.18 -26.29
N HIS A 900 12.96 -3.80 -25.49
CA HIS A 900 13.13 -2.41 -25.06
C HIS A 900 14.59 -2.11 -24.72
N THR A 901 14.91 -0.83 -24.69
CA THR A 901 16.20 -0.31 -24.22
C THR A 901 16.00 0.45 -22.93
N THR A 902 16.69 0.07 -21.87
CA THR A 902 16.67 0.79 -20.59
C THR A 902 17.76 1.84 -20.56
N PHE A 903 17.37 3.04 -20.19
CA PHE A 903 18.25 4.17 -19.92
C PHE A 903 18.27 4.48 -18.43
N ALA A 904 19.40 4.96 -17.94
CA ALA A 904 19.52 5.52 -16.60
C ALA A 904 20.41 6.77 -16.65
N LEU A 905 20.29 7.63 -15.64
CA LEU A 905 21.24 8.70 -15.39
C LEU A 905 22.54 8.10 -14.86
N ARG A 906 23.68 8.54 -15.41
CA ARG A 906 25.01 8.28 -14.87
C ARG A 906 25.61 9.56 -14.32
N ASP A 907 26.36 9.43 -13.24
CA ASP A 907 27.22 10.50 -12.74
C ASP A 907 28.48 10.63 -13.63
N GLY A 908 28.73 11.83 -14.15
CA GLY A 908 29.89 12.16 -14.98
C GLY A 908 31.24 11.94 -14.32
N LYS A 909 31.29 11.91 -12.98
CA LYS A 909 32.54 11.70 -12.24
C LYS A 909 32.81 10.22 -11.99
N SER A 910 31.82 9.48 -11.51
CA SER A 910 31.99 8.08 -11.13
C SER A 910 31.66 7.10 -12.26
N GLY A 911 30.87 7.51 -13.26
CA GLY A 911 30.31 6.63 -14.28
C GLY A 911 29.25 5.66 -13.76
N VAL A 912 28.85 5.80 -12.48
CA VAL A 912 27.87 4.91 -11.84
C VAL A 912 26.45 5.30 -12.26
N SER A 913 25.67 4.31 -12.65
CA SER A 913 24.27 4.45 -13.03
C SER A 913 23.35 4.55 -11.81
N ASP A 914 22.47 5.56 -11.80
CA ASP A 914 21.37 5.69 -10.84
C ASP A 914 20.16 4.88 -11.32
N GLU A 915 19.97 3.72 -10.73
CA GLU A 915 18.88 2.83 -11.09
C GLU A 915 17.48 3.40 -10.79
N ASN A 916 17.35 4.34 -9.84
CA ASN A 916 16.07 4.98 -9.53
C ASN A 916 15.60 5.91 -10.65
N SER A 917 16.52 6.34 -11.51
CA SER A 917 16.22 7.16 -12.68
C SER A 917 15.84 6.33 -13.91
N THR A 918 15.74 5.01 -13.80
CA THR A 918 15.54 4.13 -14.97
C THR A 918 14.30 4.48 -15.79
N ALA A 919 14.48 4.47 -17.10
CA ALA A 919 13.43 4.70 -18.09
C ALA A 919 13.60 3.75 -19.26
N SER A 920 12.54 3.05 -19.65
CA SER A 920 12.54 2.21 -20.85
C SER A 920 12.11 3.00 -22.09
N LEU A 921 12.77 2.71 -23.20
CA LEU A 921 12.30 2.96 -24.56
C LEU A 921 11.81 1.62 -25.11
N ASP A 922 10.50 1.43 -25.09
CA ASP A 922 9.89 0.24 -25.67
C ASP A 922 9.91 0.32 -27.21
N PHE A 923 10.06 -0.83 -27.87
CA PHE A 923 9.99 -0.90 -29.32
C PHE A 923 8.58 -0.49 -29.82
N PRO A 924 8.47 0.05 -31.05
CA PRO A 924 7.19 0.44 -31.63
C PRO A 924 6.13 -0.67 -31.52
N GLN A 925 4.91 -0.30 -31.12
CA GLN A 925 3.80 -1.24 -30.93
C GLN A 925 3.49 -2.14 -32.14
N PRO A 926 3.58 -1.66 -33.41
CA PRO A 926 3.41 -2.55 -34.57
C PRO A 926 4.43 -3.69 -34.60
N GLN A 927 5.69 -3.43 -34.23
CA GLN A 927 6.75 -4.44 -34.19
C GLN A 927 6.54 -5.43 -33.05
N LEU A 928 6.14 -4.97 -31.86
CA LEU A 928 5.80 -5.84 -30.72
C LEU A 928 4.59 -6.73 -31.03
N SER A 929 3.58 -6.18 -31.71
CA SER A 929 2.41 -6.94 -32.16
C SER A 929 2.80 -8.01 -33.19
N ALA A 930 3.68 -7.68 -34.13
CA ALA A 930 4.21 -8.63 -35.11
C ALA A 930 5.04 -9.74 -34.43
N LEU A 931 5.88 -9.39 -33.45
CA LEU A 931 6.63 -10.36 -32.65
C LEU A 931 5.67 -11.37 -32.00
N ARG A 932 4.60 -10.89 -31.36
CA ARG A 932 3.58 -11.76 -30.76
C ARG A 932 2.96 -12.72 -31.79
N GLN A 933 2.60 -12.23 -32.96
CA GLN A 933 2.01 -13.05 -34.03
C GLN A 933 3.00 -14.10 -34.56
N VAL A 934 4.28 -13.74 -34.71
CA VAL A 934 5.32 -14.68 -35.15
C VAL A 934 5.59 -15.73 -34.09
N VAL A 935 5.68 -15.35 -32.81
CA VAL A 935 5.83 -16.31 -31.71
C VAL A 935 4.63 -17.26 -31.68
N SER A 936 3.40 -16.75 -31.76
CA SER A 936 2.20 -17.58 -31.80
C SER A 936 2.21 -18.61 -32.95
N ARG A 937 2.65 -18.21 -34.16
CA ARG A 937 2.75 -19.11 -35.32
C ARG A 937 3.93 -20.08 -35.25
N SER A 938 5.03 -19.68 -34.61
CA SER A 938 6.32 -20.40 -34.69
C SER A 938 6.66 -21.19 -33.42
N VAL A 939 5.98 -20.93 -32.31
CA VAL A 939 6.24 -21.59 -31.02
C VAL A 939 6.06 -23.10 -31.11
N GLY A 940 5.14 -23.58 -31.97
CA GLY A 940 4.99 -25.02 -32.17
C GLY A 940 6.21 -25.67 -32.81
N ALA A 941 6.81 -25.02 -33.81
CA ALA A 941 8.05 -25.49 -34.43
C ALA A 941 9.24 -25.40 -33.46
N TYR A 942 9.29 -24.37 -32.62
CA TYR A 942 10.30 -24.24 -31.57
C TYR A 942 10.16 -25.32 -30.48
N ALA A 943 8.95 -25.53 -29.96
CA ALA A 943 8.67 -26.50 -28.92
C ALA A 943 8.99 -27.93 -29.39
N THR A 944 8.56 -28.30 -30.60
CA THR A 944 8.81 -29.62 -31.16
C THR A 944 10.26 -29.81 -31.63
N GLY A 945 10.82 -28.82 -32.33
CA GLY A 945 12.16 -28.91 -32.92
C GLY A 945 13.30 -28.66 -31.93
N SER A 946 13.22 -27.57 -31.17
CA SER A 946 14.28 -27.17 -30.23
C SER A 946 14.11 -27.82 -28.85
N LEU A 947 12.88 -27.88 -28.32
CA LEU A 947 12.63 -28.40 -26.98
C LEU A 947 12.25 -29.88 -26.94
N ARG A 948 12.01 -30.51 -28.10
CA ARG A 948 11.54 -31.91 -28.22
C ARG A 948 10.26 -32.17 -27.41
N SER A 949 9.42 -31.15 -27.23
CA SER A 949 8.09 -31.30 -26.65
C SER A 949 7.18 -32.04 -27.63
N SER A 950 6.29 -32.90 -27.14
CA SER A 950 5.33 -33.62 -27.98
C SER A 950 4.32 -32.67 -28.64
N ALA A 951 3.89 -31.63 -27.92
CA ALA A 951 3.00 -30.61 -28.41
C ALA A 951 3.40 -29.20 -27.92
N PRO A 952 3.02 -28.12 -28.62
CA PRO A 952 3.23 -26.75 -28.16
C PRO A 952 2.65 -26.48 -26.76
N GLU A 953 1.51 -27.11 -26.44
CA GLU A 953 0.79 -26.99 -25.19
C GLU A 953 1.59 -27.53 -23.99
N ASP A 954 2.46 -28.52 -24.20
CA ASP A 954 3.31 -29.08 -23.15
C ASP A 954 4.38 -28.07 -22.67
N PHE A 955 4.67 -27.07 -23.50
CA PHE A 955 5.58 -25.96 -23.19
C PHE A 955 4.81 -24.74 -22.69
N LEU A 956 3.84 -24.24 -23.46
CA LEU A 956 3.13 -22.98 -23.15
C LEU A 956 2.05 -23.14 -22.07
N GLY A 957 1.37 -24.28 -22.01
CA GLY A 957 0.29 -24.52 -21.05
C GLY A 957 0.73 -24.30 -19.60
N PRO A 958 1.82 -24.95 -19.12
CA PRO A 958 2.33 -24.73 -17.78
C PRO A 958 2.77 -23.28 -17.49
N LEU A 959 3.27 -22.56 -18.50
CA LEU A 959 3.66 -21.14 -18.32
C LEU A 959 2.44 -20.25 -18.11
N GLU A 960 1.38 -20.45 -18.89
CA GLU A 960 0.13 -19.72 -18.71
C GLU A 960 -0.52 -20.07 -17.38
N GLU A 961 -0.63 -21.36 -17.04
CA GLU A 961 -1.21 -21.82 -15.79
C GLU A 961 -0.45 -21.30 -14.57
N PHE A 962 0.88 -21.13 -14.68
CA PHE A 962 1.69 -20.49 -13.66
C PHE A 962 1.27 -19.03 -13.44
N VAL A 963 1.08 -18.27 -14.52
CA VAL A 963 0.58 -16.88 -14.45
C VAL A 963 -0.80 -16.84 -13.78
N LEU A 964 -1.70 -17.76 -14.11
CA LEU A 964 -3.05 -17.80 -13.52
C LEU A 964 -3.03 -18.18 -12.03
N ALA A 965 -2.26 -19.20 -11.66
CA ALA A 965 -2.14 -19.68 -10.29
C ALA A 965 -1.58 -18.60 -9.36
N GLN A 966 -0.46 -17.98 -9.74
CA GLN A 966 0.15 -16.92 -8.93
C GLN A 966 -0.76 -15.67 -8.86
N ARG A 967 -1.51 -15.37 -9.93
CA ARG A 967 -2.43 -14.23 -9.96
C ARG A 967 -3.58 -14.41 -8.98
N LEU A 968 -4.18 -15.61 -8.93
CA LEU A 968 -5.20 -15.97 -7.93
C LEU A 968 -4.66 -15.78 -6.52
N ALA A 969 -3.47 -16.32 -6.26
CA ALA A 969 -2.82 -16.26 -4.96
C ALA A 969 -2.48 -14.83 -4.53
N ARG A 970 -1.94 -14.00 -5.45
CA ARG A 970 -1.67 -12.57 -5.18
C ARG A 970 -2.94 -11.77 -4.92
N ALA A 971 -4.02 -12.02 -5.67
CA ALA A 971 -5.30 -11.38 -5.42
C ALA A 971 -5.80 -11.66 -4.00
N ALA A 972 -5.68 -12.92 -3.55
CA ALA A 972 -6.03 -13.33 -2.19
C ALA A 972 -5.14 -12.66 -1.13
N LEU A 973 -3.82 -12.75 -1.28
CA LEU A 973 -2.84 -12.19 -0.34
C LEU A 973 -2.91 -10.65 -0.24
N ALA A 974 -3.29 -9.98 -1.33
CA ALA A 974 -3.50 -8.54 -1.35
C ALA A 974 -4.88 -8.10 -0.82
N GLY A 975 -5.73 -9.03 -0.37
CA GLY A 975 -7.10 -8.75 0.08
C GLY A 975 -8.05 -8.32 -1.05
N GLN A 976 -7.64 -8.47 -2.31
CA GLN A 976 -8.46 -8.14 -3.48
C GLN A 976 -9.60 -9.14 -3.68
N LEU A 977 -9.55 -10.32 -3.04
CA LEU A 977 -10.65 -11.29 -2.99
C LEU A 977 -11.60 -11.08 -1.80
N GLY A 978 -11.55 -9.92 -1.14
CA GLY A 978 -12.46 -9.57 -0.04
C GLY A 978 -11.91 -9.95 1.33
N SER A 979 -12.42 -9.32 2.38
CA SER A 979 -11.99 -9.57 3.77
C SER A 979 -12.33 -10.97 4.28
N ASP A 980 -13.37 -11.58 3.68
CA ASP A 980 -13.93 -12.85 4.12
C ASP A 980 -13.31 -14.04 3.38
N PHE A 981 -12.34 -13.81 2.48
CA PHE A 981 -11.66 -14.89 1.76
C PHE A 981 -10.80 -15.73 2.72
N PRO A 982 -10.99 -17.06 2.79
CA PRO A 982 -10.29 -17.90 3.75
C PRO A 982 -8.87 -18.23 3.28
N LEU A 983 -7.89 -17.42 3.68
CA LEU A 983 -6.47 -17.65 3.34
C LEU A 983 -5.95 -19.04 3.74
N SER A 984 -6.51 -19.65 4.80
CA SER A 984 -6.19 -21.02 5.22
C SER A 984 -6.41 -22.07 4.12
N ARG A 985 -7.34 -21.83 3.20
CA ARG A 985 -7.60 -22.70 2.05
C ARG A 985 -6.44 -22.74 1.06
N LEU A 986 -5.71 -21.64 0.89
CA LEU A 986 -4.52 -21.61 0.04
C LEU A 986 -3.39 -22.45 0.63
N ILE A 987 -3.24 -22.45 1.96
CA ILE A 987 -2.24 -23.26 2.66
C ILE A 987 -2.57 -24.75 2.52
N GLU A 988 -3.84 -25.12 2.71
CA GLU A 988 -4.30 -26.50 2.53
C GLU A 988 -4.07 -26.98 1.09
N LEU A 989 -4.40 -26.12 0.12
CA LEU A 989 -4.17 -26.39 -1.31
C LEU A 989 -2.67 -26.54 -1.63
N GLU A 990 -1.81 -25.66 -1.09
CA GLU A 990 -0.36 -25.75 -1.22
C GLU A 990 0.15 -27.10 -0.69
N ARG A 991 -0.20 -27.47 0.55
CA ARG A 991 0.22 -28.73 1.17
C ARG A 991 -0.21 -29.95 0.36
N GLN A 992 -1.44 -29.98 -0.13
CA GLN A 992 -1.95 -31.11 -0.91
C GLN A 992 -1.27 -31.21 -2.28
N THR A 993 -0.85 -30.08 -2.86
CA THR A 993 -0.25 -30.02 -4.19
C THR A 993 1.28 -30.16 -4.20
N HIS A 994 1.93 -29.93 -3.05
CA HIS A 994 3.39 -29.93 -2.92
C HIS A 994 4.06 -31.22 -3.43
N ARG A 995 3.46 -32.38 -3.15
CA ARG A 995 4.00 -33.69 -3.57
C ARG A 995 4.04 -33.91 -5.08
N PHE A 996 3.36 -33.07 -5.87
CA PHE A 996 3.31 -33.21 -7.32
C PHE A 996 4.40 -32.40 -8.04
N VAL A 997 5.18 -31.58 -7.33
CA VAL A 997 6.28 -30.80 -7.91
C VAL A 997 7.46 -31.73 -8.19
N PRO A 998 7.81 -31.99 -9.47
CA PRO A 998 8.93 -32.83 -9.83
C PRO A 998 10.26 -32.08 -9.67
N VAL A 999 11.33 -32.83 -9.44
CA VAL A 999 12.70 -32.31 -9.43
C VAL A 999 13.31 -32.44 -10.83
N GLN A 1000 13.87 -31.36 -11.35
CA GLN A 1000 14.70 -31.37 -12.56
C GLN A 1000 15.81 -30.32 -12.43
N PRO A 1001 17.10 -30.71 -12.44
CA PRO A 1001 18.20 -29.77 -12.36
C PRO A 1001 18.12 -28.67 -13.44
N THR A 1002 18.16 -27.41 -13.00
CA THR A 1002 18.02 -26.25 -13.88
C THR A 1002 19.35 -25.56 -14.12
N MET A 1003 19.49 -24.89 -15.26
CA MET A 1003 20.72 -24.19 -15.61
C MET A 1003 20.95 -22.98 -14.70
N ARG A 1004 22.21 -22.78 -14.27
CA ARG A 1004 22.67 -21.59 -13.53
C ARG A 1004 23.77 -20.86 -14.29
N TRP A 1005 24.76 -21.60 -14.78
CA TRP A 1005 25.91 -21.08 -15.49
C TRP A 1005 26.00 -21.70 -16.89
N GLU A 1006 26.13 -20.87 -17.92
CA GLU A 1006 26.39 -21.30 -19.28
C GLU A 1006 27.88 -21.07 -19.60
N ALA A 1007 28.57 -22.05 -20.17
CA ALA A 1007 29.99 -21.93 -20.49
C ALA A 1007 30.20 -21.07 -21.76
N THR A 1008 31.28 -20.29 -21.83
CA THR A 1008 31.66 -19.57 -23.06
C THR A 1008 32.27 -20.49 -24.12
N GLY A 1009 32.86 -21.60 -23.70
CA GLY A 1009 33.54 -22.57 -24.56
C GLY A 1009 33.47 -23.96 -23.95
N ASP A 1010 34.62 -24.57 -23.70
CA ASP A 1010 34.71 -25.91 -23.12
C ASP A 1010 34.03 -25.98 -21.72
N PRO A 1011 32.95 -26.78 -21.55
CA PRO A 1011 32.31 -27.00 -20.26
C PRO A 1011 33.25 -27.44 -19.15
N ARG A 1012 34.38 -28.08 -19.46
CA ARG A 1012 35.38 -28.54 -18.47
C ARG A 1012 36.09 -27.38 -17.77
N ALA A 1013 36.34 -26.28 -18.49
CA ALA A 1013 36.98 -25.10 -17.92
C ALA A 1013 36.07 -24.42 -16.89
N LEU A 1014 34.78 -24.28 -17.21
CA LEU A 1014 33.78 -23.79 -16.27
C LEU A 1014 33.65 -24.74 -15.07
N LEU A 1015 33.53 -26.05 -15.29
CA LEU A 1015 33.42 -27.03 -14.22
C LEU A 1015 34.62 -26.95 -13.25
N THR A 1016 35.85 -26.81 -13.76
CA THR A 1016 37.05 -26.65 -12.93
C THR A 1016 36.97 -25.39 -12.07
N THR A 1017 36.51 -24.28 -12.65
CA THR A 1017 36.31 -23.01 -11.93
C THR A 1017 35.25 -23.17 -10.83
N LEU A 1018 34.13 -23.84 -11.12
CA LEU A 1018 33.08 -24.11 -10.14
C LEU A 1018 33.57 -25.02 -9.01
N GLN A 1019 34.35 -26.06 -9.31
CA GLN A 1019 34.92 -26.96 -8.29
C GLN A 1019 35.87 -26.24 -7.33
N GLN A 1020 36.67 -25.30 -7.85
CA GLN A 1020 37.56 -24.48 -7.02
C GLN A 1020 36.79 -23.46 -6.16
N ALA A 1021 35.59 -23.04 -6.61
CA ALA A 1021 34.77 -22.09 -5.89
C ALA A 1021 33.93 -22.74 -4.78
N ASP A 1022 33.17 -23.79 -5.13
CA ASP A 1022 32.27 -24.50 -4.22
C ASP A 1022 31.88 -25.87 -4.81
N ALA A 1023 32.03 -26.95 -4.02
CA ALA A 1023 31.73 -28.30 -4.47
C ALA A 1023 30.25 -28.48 -4.88
N GLY A 1024 29.32 -27.81 -4.20
CA GLY A 1024 27.90 -27.86 -4.53
C GLY A 1024 27.57 -27.18 -5.86
N ALA A 1025 28.30 -26.13 -6.24
CA ALA A 1025 28.14 -25.48 -7.54
C ALA A 1025 28.52 -26.43 -8.68
N ALA A 1026 29.66 -27.12 -8.53
CA ALA A 1026 30.12 -28.11 -9.49
C ALA A 1026 29.16 -29.30 -9.60
N GLU A 1027 28.63 -29.78 -8.47
CA GLU A 1027 27.63 -30.85 -8.43
C GLU A 1027 26.37 -30.47 -9.18
N ARG A 1028 25.78 -29.30 -8.91
CA ARG A 1028 24.57 -28.82 -9.60
C ARG A 1028 24.81 -28.65 -11.11
N TYR A 1029 25.96 -28.11 -11.50
CA TYR A 1029 26.32 -27.98 -12.91
C TYR A 1029 26.44 -29.35 -13.60
N ARG A 1030 27.07 -30.34 -12.96
CA ARG A 1030 27.13 -31.72 -13.47
C ARG A 1030 25.76 -32.36 -13.54
N ALA A 1031 24.93 -32.23 -12.51
CA ALA A 1031 23.58 -32.78 -12.48
C ALA A 1031 22.74 -32.26 -13.66
N HIS A 1032 22.83 -30.97 -13.96
CA HIS A 1032 22.20 -30.37 -15.13
C HIS A 1032 22.77 -30.93 -16.45
N GLN A 1033 24.09 -31.01 -16.61
CA GLN A 1033 24.72 -31.59 -17.81
C GLN A 1033 24.32 -33.05 -18.02
N ILE A 1034 24.26 -33.85 -16.95
CA ILE A 1034 23.85 -35.27 -16.99
C ILE A 1034 22.38 -35.39 -17.35
N ASP A 1035 21.48 -34.59 -16.76
CA ASP A 1035 20.05 -34.56 -17.11
C ASP A 1035 19.85 -34.23 -18.58
N GLN A 1036 20.49 -33.15 -19.07
CA GLN A 1036 20.40 -32.74 -20.48
C GLN A 1036 20.97 -33.78 -21.44
N GLY A 1037 22.12 -34.38 -21.10
CA GLY A 1037 22.73 -35.45 -21.88
C GLY A 1037 21.85 -36.70 -21.96
N THR A 1038 21.29 -37.11 -20.82
CA THR A 1038 20.37 -38.27 -20.74
C THR A 1038 19.11 -38.04 -21.56
N ARG A 1039 18.49 -36.86 -21.44
CA ARG A 1039 17.31 -36.49 -22.24
C ARG A 1039 17.62 -36.44 -23.72
N ALA A 1040 18.79 -35.92 -24.11
CA ALA A 1040 19.21 -35.90 -25.49
C ALA A 1040 19.39 -37.32 -26.06
N GLN A 1041 20.03 -38.21 -25.31
CA GLN A 1041 20.19 -39.63 -25.68
C GLN A 1041 18.84 -40.35 -25.83
N GLN A 1042 17.90 -40.08 -24.93
CA GLN A 1042 16.56 -40.67 -24.93
C GLN A 1042 15.59 -39.97 -25.89
N ARG A 1043 16.01 -38.89 -26.57
CA ARG A 1043 15.14 -37.99 -27.33
C ARG A 1043 13.95 -37.47 -26.51
N ALA A 1044 14.11 -37.35 -25.20
CA ALA A 1044 13.10 -36.83 -24.29
C ALA A 1044 13.00 -35.29 -24.38
N PRO A 1045 11.85 -34.70 -23.99
CA PRO A 1045 11.70 -33.26 -23.87
C PRO A 1045 12.79 -32.62 -23.00
N VAL A 1046 13.27 -31.45 -23.40
CA VAL A 1046 14.29 -30.66 -22.68
C VAL A 1046 13.82 -30.34 -21.26
N CYS A 1047 12.56 -29.94 -21.11
CA CYS A 1047 11.91 -29.78 -19.81
C CYS A 1047 10.92 -30.94 -19.58
N ALA A 1048 11.00 -31.61 -18.42
CA ALA A 1048 10.12 -32.72 -18.05
C ALA A 1048 8.65 -32.26 -17.92
N ALA A 1049 7.70 -33.15 -17.63
CA ALA A 1049 6.35 -32.74 -17.27
C ALA A 1049 6.38 -31.82 -16.03
N ALA A 1050 5.48 -30.83 -15.97
CA ALA A 1050 5.45 -29.85 -14.87
C ALA A 1050 4.90 -30.42 -13.55
N SER A 1051 4.16 -31.53 -13.62
CA SER A 1051 3.69 -32.32 -12.49
C SER A 1051 3.98 -33.81 -12.70
N LEU A 1052 4.07 -34.53 -11.58
CA LEU A 1052 4.05 -35.98 -11.50
C LEU A 1052 2.67 -36.59 -11.86
#